data_AF-A0A8J3GEM6-F1
#
_entry.id   AF-A0A8J3GEM6-F1
#
_cell.length_a   1.000
_cell.length_b   1.000
_cell.length_c   1.000
_cell.angle_alpha   90.00
_cell.angle_beta   90.00
_cell.angle_gamma   90.00
#
_symmetry.space_group_name_H-M   'P 1'
#
loop_
_entity.id
_entity.type
_entity.pdbx_description
1 polymer ?
#
loop_
_entity_poly.entity_id
_entity_poly.type
_entity_poly.pdbx_seq_one_letter_code
_entity_poly.pdbx_strand_id
1 'polypeptide(L)'
;MAQDVVIAQAEPIVPNTGFETDLDADGWPDSWAKLKTGGSWEEENGNRFLRLTSMEPNGTTMLYQEISIPEGVGAIKMTWKQRITGLQRGKNSWFDARIMMEFMDAERNKVSPSPPTPHSGKDTDGWEEKEIAFLVPDGATILKFMPSLLQVQSGTFDIDDLTLMPTDPEPLREAAEVAQAAKAIKDQAHLEKKQAKAAKVLAENGTLVPHWNHENKQAGKGNIAEEDGNKFLRLVSPEPGKMVMDYREVDIPAGVEALELSWKQRVTGLKKGDKPWFDARIMMEWKDAHGKKLSTKPSPPYTQKDTNGWVEKRTDFLVPDGAVTLVMMSCLFQAKAGTYELDDFILKPTDPADILERKAARERQIAARFVPDEKPDKSKWPKMLKVVGNRLHDTDGNEVWLQGVNAGGLETLPQDDQPVKSLVVAIDEWNSNCVRVPMKEEFWWGKSPYQQDGGKAFREKIDKMITLAANRGAYIVIDLHRYRAPKQEHADFWKEFAALYKDHPAVLFDVMNEPHGISWEVWRNGGFVGEEKGQDESAFLTDDEKKKNRGFQSVGMQGLVDAVRSTGAKNIVIAGGIFWCNDLRGIVNGYALDDKGGNGIMYSWHTYNWHEGWEEKVLPVAEKYPIFLGEVGADPKKMEFVPADDQEDPATWVPDMLGFIQKHKINWTGWCFHPRATPRMLLDWDYTPTPFWGVPAKEALAGKQFEMKKMR
;
A
#
# COMPACT_ATOMS: atom_id res chain seq x y z
N MET A 1 -32.84 9.15 53.00
CA MET A 1 -33.24 10.51 53.44
C MET A 1 -33.21 11.37 52.20
N ALA A 2 -34.39 11.71 51.68
CA ALA A 2 -34.53 12.56 50.49
C ALA A 2 -34.10 13.97 50.86
N GLN A 3 -33.05 14.48 50.20
CA GLN A 3 -32.78 15.92 50.18
C GLN A 3 -33.63 16.48 49.06
N ASP A 4 -34.75 17.10 49.44
CA ASP A 4 -35.50 18.01 48.59
C ASP A 4 -34.56 19.14 48.16
N VAL A 5 -34.00 19.02 46.95
CA VAL A 5 -33.37 20.16 46.28
C VAL A 5 -34.53 21.06 45.86
N VAL A 6 -34.78 22.06 46.69
CA VAL A 6 -35.59 23.22 46.32
C VAL A 6 -34.98 23.78 45.03
N ILE A 7 -35.67 23.62 43.90
CA ILE A 7 -35.35 24.33 42.67
C ILE A 7 -35.58 25.81 42.98
N ALA A 8 -34.52 26.50 43.43
CA ALA A 8 -34.48 27.96 43.42
C ALA A 8 -34.88 28.40 42.01
N GLN A 9 -35.74 29.42 41.88
CA GLN A 9 -36.22 29.95 40.60
C GLN A 9 -35.06 29.99 39.60
N ALA A 10 -35.02 29.02 38.69
CA ALA A 10 -33.93 28.91 37.75
C ALA A 10 -34.09 30.07 36.78
N GLU A 11 -33.14 31.00 36.75
CA GLU A 11 -33.17 32.09 35.79
C GLU A 11 -32.99 31.52 34.37
N PRO A 12 -33.64 32.12 33.35
CA PRO A 12 -33.40 31.76 31.96
C PRO A 12 -31.91 31.82 31.61
N ILE A 13 -31.42 30.83 30.88
CA ILE A 13 -30.01 30.72 30.45
C ILE A 13 -29.61 31.87 29.50
N VAL A 14 -30.59 32.51 28.86
CA VAL A 14 -30.39 33.61 27.92
C VAL A 14 -31.17 34.85 28.42
N PRO A 15 -30.54 36.04 28.46
CA PRO A 15 -31.25 37.28 28.77
C PRO A 15 -32.07 37.81 27.57
N ASN A 16 -32.98 38.76 27.80
CA ASN A 16 -33.80 39.42 26.77
C ASN A 16 -34.58 38.42 25.86
N THR A 17 -35.27 37.47 26.49
CA THR A 17 -35.93 36.33 25.83
C THR A 17 -37.16 36.70 24.98
N GLY A 18 -37.81 37.82 25.30
CA GLY A 18 -38.92 38.38 24.50
C GLY A 18 -38.46 39.43 23.49
N PHE A 19 -37.15 39.63 23.33
CA PHE A 19 -36.60 40.60 22.37
C PHE A 19 -37.14 42.05 22.54
N GLU A 20 -37.46 42.48 23.76
CA GLU A 20 -38.12 43.77 24.03
C GLU A 20 -37.14 44.88 24.42
N THR A 21 -35.91 44.54 24.85
CA THR A 21 -34.93 45.53 25.30
C THR A 21 -33.87 45.86 24.25
N ASP A 22 -33.61 47.15 24.08
CA ASP A 22 -32.51 47.75 23.30
C ASP A 22 -31.99 48.95 24.11
N LEU A 23 -31.18 48.63 25.13
CA LEU A 23 -30.65 49.61 26.08
C LEU A 23 -29.50 50.42 25.51
N ASP A 24 -28.77 49.87 24.52
CA ASP A 24 -27.69 50.58 23.83
C ASP A 24 -28.18 51.40 22.62
N ALA A 25 -29.47 51.31 22.29
CA ALA A 25 -30.18 52.03 21.25
C ALA A 25 -29.60 51.78 19.84
N ASP A 26 -29.11 50.56 19.58
CA ASP A 26 -28.53 50.16 18.29
C ASP A 26 -29.58 49.64 17.28
N GLY A 27 -30.86 49.58 17.70
CA GLY A 27 -31.98 49.11 16.90
C GLY A 27 -32.01 47.59 16.75
N TRP A 28 -31.49 46.86 17.73
CA TRP A 28 -31.48 45.39 17.79
C TRP A 28 -31.69 44.92 19.24
N PRO A 29 -32.27 43.73 19.49
CA PRO A 29 -32.42 43.26 20.86
C PRO A 29 -31.07 43.01 21.53
N ASP A 30 -30.87 43.58 22.71
CA ASP A 30 -29.65 43.43 23.50
C ASP A 30 -29.30 41.95 23.69
N SER A 31 -28.00 41.62 23.69
CA SER A 31 -27.45 40.27 23.92
C SER A 31 -27.71 39.23 22.82
N TRP A 32 -28.40 39.62 21.73
CA TRP A 32 -28.66 38.76 20.58
C TRP A 32 -27.80 39.13 19.38
N ALA A 33 -27.24 38.12 18.70
CA ALA A 33 -26.46 38.33 17.49
C ALA A 33 -27.32 38.96 16.38
N LYS A 34 -26.75 39.93 15.66
CA LYS A 34 -27.40 40.54 14.50
C LYS A 34 -27.26 39.66 13.26
N LEU A 35 -28.36 39.42 12.55
CA LEU A 35 -28.29 38.74 11.25
C LEU A 35 -27.62 39.65 10.23
N LYS A 36 -26.69 39.09 9.44
CA LYS A 36 -26.01 39.84 8.37
C LYS A 36 -26.94 40.14 7.19
N THR A 37 -27.87 39.24 6.89
CA THR A 37 -28.81 39.33 5.76
C THR A 37 -30.14 38.69 6.13
N GLY A 38 -31.25 39.30 5.69
CA GLY A 38 -32.59 38.73 5.81
C GLY A 38 -33.17 38.66 7.22
N GLY A 39 -32.52 39.24 8.23
CA GLY A 39 -33.10 39.37 9.57
C GLY A 39 -33.58 40.79 9.85
N SER A 40 -34.72 40.92 10.54
CA SER A 40 -35.24 42.18 11.04
C SER A 40 -35.78 42.02 12.47
N TRP A 41 -35.80 43.13 13.20
CA TRP A 41 -36.44 43.25 14.50
C TRP A 41 -37.72 44.08 14.31
N GLU A 42 -38.85 43.40 14.42
CA GLU A 42 -40.17 43.93 14.04
C GLU A 42 -40.98 44.25 15.30
N GLU A 43 -41.98 45.13 15.18
CA GLU A 43 -42.92 45.46 16.25
C GLU A 43 -44.36 45.31 15.73
N GLU A 44 -45.19 44.57 16.46
CA GLU A 44 -46.61 44.37 16.16
C GLU A 44 -47.43 44.53 17.44
N ASN A 45 -48.38 45.47 17.47
CA ASN A 45 -49.23 45.76 18.63
C ASN A 45 -48.46 46.05 19.93
N GLY A 46 -47.26 46.65 19.82
CA GLY A 46 -46.41 46.96 20.97
C GLY A 46 -45.58 45.79 21.51
N ASN A 47 -45.54 44.67 20.79
CA ASN A 47 -44.71 43.50 21.09
C ASN A 47 -43.65 43.33 19.98
N ARG A 48 -42.40 43.10 20.35
CA ARG A 48 -41.27 42.98 19.43
C ARG A 48 -40.87 41.53 19.22
N PHE A 49 -40.37 41.21 18.03
CA PHE A 49 -39.94 39.85 17.69
C PHE A 49 -38.87 39.85 16.60
N LEU A 50 -38.16 38.73 16.48
CA LEU A 50 -37.19 38.52 15.42
C LEU A 50 -37.85 37.87 14.20
N ARG A 51 -37.66 38.48 13.03
CA ARG A 51 -38.10 37.93 11.74
C ARG A 51 -36.92 37.52 10.89
N LEU A 52 -36.94 36.29 10.40
CA LEU A 52 -36.09 35.81 9.31
C LEU A 52 -36.89 35.83 8.02
N THR A 53 -36.33 36.38 6.96
CA THR A 53 -36.91 36.46 5.62
C THR A 53 -35.97 35.81 4.62
N SER A 54 -36.51 34.92 3.77
CA SER A 54 -35.77 34.35 2.65
C SER A 54 -35.51 35.43 1.60
N MET A 55 -34.26 35.84 1.43
CA MET A 55 -33.89 36.92 0.50
C MET A 55 -33.71 36.44 -0.94
N GLU A 56 -33.37 35.17 -1.12
CA GLU A 56 -33.17 34.56 -2.43
C GLU A 56 -33.57 33.07 -2.42
N PRO A 57 -34.07 32.52 -3.55
CA PRO A 57 -34.48 31.13 -3.60
C PRO A 57 -33.33 30.15 -3.40
N ASN A 58 -33.51 29.16 -2.53
CA ASN A 58 -32.52 28.17 -2.07
C ASN A 58 -31.38 28.75 -1.21
N GLY A 59 -31.45 30.03 -0.84
CA GLY A 59 -30.55 30.64 0.14
C GLY A 59 -30.85 30.18 1.57
N THR A 60 -29.89 30.33 2.48
CA THR A 60 -30.10 30.08 3.91
C THR A 60 -30.08 31.41 4.66
N THR A 61 -31.21 31.78 5.26
CA THR A 61 -31.27 32.87 6.24
C THR A 61 -31.19 32.24 7.62
N MET A 62 -30.20 32.63 8.43
CA MET A 62 -29.92 32.00 9.72
C MET A 62 -29.40 33.03 10.72
N LEU A 63 -29.99 33.01 11.91
CA LEU A 63 -29.41 33.64 13.09
C LEU A 63 -28.39 32.66 13.69
N TYR A 64 -27.24 33.16 14.12
CA TYR A 64 -26.25 32.35 14.83
C TYR A 64 -26.02 32.95 16.21
N GLN A 65 -26.50 32.26 17.25
CA GLN A 65 -26.32 32.66 18.65
C GLN A 65 -25.52 31.58 19.38
N GLU A 66 -24.53 32.01 20.17
CA GLU A 66 -23.85 31.12 21.13
C GLU A 66 -24.35 31.43 22.53
N ILE A 67 -24.73 30.37 23.24
CA ILE A 67 -25.33 30.45 24.57
C ILE A 67 -24.46 29.64 25.51
N SER A 68 -23.95 30.28 26.56
CA SER A 68 -23.15 29.59 27.58
C SER A 68 -24.07 28.74 28.46
N ILE A 69 -23.71 27.47 28.65
CA ILE A 69 -24.45 26.54 29.50
C ILE A 69 -23.85 26.60 30.90
N PRO A 70 -24.63 26.92 31.94
CA PRO A 70 -24.13 26.91 33.32
C PRO A 70 -23.64 25.52 33.74
N GLU A 71 -22.63 25.49 34.60
CA GLU A 71 -22.11 24.24 35.17
C GLU A 71 -23.21 23.48 35.92
N GLY A 72 -23.27 22.16 35.75
CA GLY A 72 -24.23 21.29 36.43
C GLY A 72 -25.62 21.18 35.77
N VAL A 73 -25.88 21.89 34.67
CA VAL A 73 -27.14 21.74 33.91
C VAL A 73 -27.14 20.43 33.14
N GLY A 74 -27.91 19.44 33.60
CA GLY A 74 -28.04 18.14 32.95
C GLY A 74 -29.10 18.06 31.84
N ALA A 75 -30.04 19.00 31.80
CA ALA A 75 -31.07 19.10 30.76
C ALA A 75 -31.61 20.52 30.63
N ILE A 76 -32.07 20.86 29.43
CA ILE A 76 -32.64 22.17 29.11
C ILE A 76 -34.04 21.97 28.51
N LYS A 77 -34.98 22.77 29.00
CA LYS A 77 -36.31 22.98 28.44
C LYS A 77 -36.30 24.27 27.63
N MET A 78 -36.66 24.18 26.34
CA MET A 78 -36.78 25.31 25.43
C MET A 78 -38.24 25.56 25.09
N THR A 79 -38.72 26.79 25.28
CA THR A 79 -40.03 27.24 24.77
C THR A 79 -39.84 28.43 23.84
N TRP A 80 -40.69 28.58 22.84
CA TRP A 80 -40.70 29.77 21.99
C TRP A 80 -42.05 29.94 21.33
N LYS A 81 -42.36 31.15 20.89
CA LYS A 81 -43.41 31.43 19.93
C LYS A 81 -42.82 31.51 18.54
N GLN A 82 -43.56 31.02 17.56
CA GLN A 82 -43.19 31.16 16.16
C GLN A 82 -44.38 31.47 15.27
N ARG A 83 -44.13 32.21 14.20
CA ARG A 83 -45.08 32.37 13.09
C ARG A 83 -44.34 32.20 11.76
N ILE A 84 -44.90 31.41 10.86
CA ILE A 84 -44.32 31.14 9.54
C ILE A 84 -45.33 31.50 8.48
N THR A 85 -44.91 32.27 7.50
CA THR A 85 -45.81 32.79 6.45
C THR A 85 -45.13 32.76 5.09
N GLY A 86 -45.85 32.29 4.07
CA GLY A 86 -45.39 32.24 2.69
C GLY A 86 -44.28 31.22 2.44
N LEU A 87 -44.16 30.18 3.27
CA LEU A 87 -43.09 29.19 3.20
C LEU A 87 -43.24 28.30 1.97
N GLN A 88 -42.23 28.32 1.11
CA GLN A 88 -42.04 27.35 0.04
C GLN A 88 -40.76 26.57 0.27
N ARG A 89 -40.89 25.26 0.50
CA ARG A 89 -39.76 24.38 0.80
C ARG A 89 -38.74 24.30 -0.33
N GLY A 90 -37.49 24.01 0.04
CA GLY A 90 -36.41 23.75 -0.90
C GLY A 90 -36.52 22.39 -1.59
N LYS A 91 -35.45 22.03 -2.32
CA LYS A 91 -35.38 20.78 -3.11
C LYS A 91 -35.50 19.51 -2.27
N ASN A 92 -34.98 19.52 -1.05
CA ASN A 92 -35.08 18.39 -0.13
C ASN A 92 -36.20 18.62 0.87
N SER A 93 -36.79 17.54 1.38
CA SER A 93 -37.85 17.64 2.39
C SER A 93 -37.37 18.41 3.63
N TRP A 94 -36.13 18.24 4.08
CA TRP A 94 -35.61 18.95 5.25
C TRP A 94 -35.14 20.40 4.95
N PHE A 95 -35.44 20.97 3.79
CA PHE A 95 -35.19 22.39 3.49
C PHE A 95 -36.44 23.20 3.81
N ASP A 96 -36.56 23.57 5.09
CA ASP A 96 -37.73 24.17 5.72
C ASP A 96 -37.33 25.20 6.80
N ALA A 97 -38.32 25.78 7.50
CA ALA A 97 -38.08 26.61 8.68
C ALA A 97 -37.77 25.71 9.88
N ARG A 98 -36.64 25.95 10.55
CA ARG A 98 -36.16 25.07 11.65
C ARG A 98 -35.24 25.79 12.62
N ILE A 99 -35.08 25.22 13.81
CA ILE A 99 -34.09 25.65 14.78
C ILE A 99 -33.01 24.57 14.87
N MET A 100 -31.84 24.83 14.28
CA MET A 100 -30.69 23.95 14.41
C MET A 100 -29.94 24.27 15.69
N MET A 101 -29.46 23.23 16.38
CA MET A 101 -28.68 23.39 17.60
C MET A 101 -27.53 22.41 17.68
N GLU A 102 -26.42 22.83 18.31
CA GLU A 102 -25.23 22.00 18.52
C GLU A 102 -24.60 22.29 19.89
N PHE A 103 -24.11 21.25 20.56
CA PHE A 103 -23.31 21.41 21.77
C PHE A 103 -21.83 21.48 21.45
N MET A 104 -21.10 22.33 22.18
CA MET A 104 -19.64 22.43 22.12
C MET A 104 -19.02 22.34 23.52
N ASP A 105 -17.79 21.84 23.58
CA ASP A 105 -16.94 21.91 24.77
C ASP A 105 -16.25 23.29 24.88
N ALA A 106 -15.44 23.48 25.92
CA ALA A 106 -14.73 24.73 26.18
C ALA A 106 -13.71 25.06 25.07
N GLU A 107 -13.15 24.04 24.42
CA GLU A 107 -12.22 24.15 23.29
C GLU A 107 -12.92 24.36 21.94
N ARG A 108 -14.26 24.43 21.93
CA ARG A 108 -15.10 24.59 20.74
C ARG A 108 -15.03 23.38 19.79
N ASN A 109 -14.89 22.17 20.33
CA ASN A 109 -15.18 20.93 19.62
C ASN A 109 -16.64 20.52 19.81
N LYS A 110 -17.22 19.85 18.82
CA LYS A 110 -18.62 19.41 18.86
C LYS A 110 -18.79 18.24 19.84
N VAL A 111 -19.76 18.37 20.75
CA VAL A 111 -20.12 17.33 21.72
C VAL A 111 -21.39 16.60 21.25
N SER A 112 -21.42 15.28 21.41
CA SER A 112 -22.54 14.42 21.00
C SER A 112 -23.21 13.77 22.22
N PRO A 113 -24.53 13.49 22.18
CA PRO A 113 -25.45 13.74 21.07
C PRO A 113 -25.83 15.22 20.90
N SER A 114 -26.25 15.62 19.70
CA SER A 114 -26.79 16.97 19.45
C SER A 114 -28.26 17.08 19.91
N PRO A 115 -28.75 18.29 20.24
CA PRO A 115 -30.16 18.50 20.56
C PRO A 115 -31.10 18.14 19.39
N PRO A 116 -32.39 17.89 19.67
CA PRO A 116 -33.42 17.79 18.65
C PRO A 116 -33.54 19.08 17.81
N THR A 117 -33.81 18.95 16.51
CA THR A 117 -34.00 20.07 15.58
C THR A 117 -35.49 20.27 15.29
N PRO A 118 -36.22 21.12 16.03
CA PRO A 118 -37.62 21.39 15.73
C PRO A 118 -37.75 22.12 14.39
N HIS A 119 -38.79 21.79 13.63
CA HIS A 119 -38.99 22.29 12.27
C HIS A 119 -40.47 22.40 11.90
N SER A 120 -40.75 23.24 10.90
CA SER A 120 -42.06 23.47 10.31
C SER A 120 -41.93 23.51 8.79
N GLY A 121 -42.58 22.56 8.12
CA GLY A 121 -42.57 22.44 6.66
C GLY A 121 -43.70 23.20 5.95
N LYS A 122 -44.49 23.99 6.67
CA LYS A 122 -45.64 24.75 6.16
C LYS A 122 -45.86 26.02 6.99
N ASP A 123 -46.70 26.90 6.47
CA ASP A 123 -47.20 28.08 7.18
C ASP A 123 -47.94 27.68 8.46
N THR A 124 -47.85 28.53 9.48
CA THR A 124 -48.60 28.42 10.73
C THR A 124 -49.90 29.20 10.65
N ASP A 125 -50.88 28.83 11.48
CA ASP A 125 -52.11 29.60 11.64
C ASP A 125 -51.90 30.72 12.67
N GLY A 126 -51.16 31.75 12.27
CA GLY A 126 -50.72 32.82 13.16
C GLY A 126 -49.56 32.38 14.07
N TRP A 127 -49.52 32.94 15.29
CA TRP A 127 -48.51 32.62 16.29
C TRP A 127 -48.82 31.29 16.99
N GLU A 128 -47.83 30.40 17.02
CA GLU A 128 -47.90 29.12 17.71
C GLU A 128 -46.84 29.06 18.82
N GLU A 129 -47.23 28.60 20.01
CA GLU A 129 -46.29 28.24 21.07
C GLU A 129 -45.73 26.83 20.84
N LYS A 130 -44.42 26.69 21.08
CA LYS A 130 -43.68 25.44 20.94
C LYS A 130 -42.83 25.19 22.17
N GLU A 131 -42.59 23.92 22.44
CA GLU A 131 -41.78 23.47 23.56
C GLU A 131 -41.02 22.19 23.18
N ILE A 132 -39.76 22.09 23.60
CA ILE A 132 -38.97 20.85 23.60
C ILE A 132 -38.11 20.78 24.87
N ALA A 133 -37.70 19.59 25.27
CA ALA A 133 -36.69 19.41 26.30
C ALA A 133 -35.63 18.38 25.84
N PHE A 134 -34.38 18.59 26.22
CA PHE A 134 -33.26 17.75 25.78
C PHE A 134 -32.14 17.68 26.82
N LEU A 135 -31.44 16.55 26.85
CA LEU A 135 -30.29 16.33 27.72
C LEU A 135 -29.09 17.15 27.26
N VAL A 136 -28.32 17.64 28.22
CA VAL A 136 -27.02 18.25 28.00
C VAL A 136 -25.95 17.16 28.20
N PRO A 137 -25.13 16.83 27.19
CA PRO A 137 -24.09 15.84 27.33
C PRO A 137 -22.94 16.33 28.21
N ASP A 138 -22.27 15.40 28.88
CA ASP A 138 -21.12 15.71 29.73
C ASP A 138 -20.04 16.47 28.94
N GLY A 139 -19.52 17.53 29.53
CA GLY A 139 -18.50 18.39 28.92
C GLY A 139 -19.03 19.47 27.96
N ALA A 140 -20.33 19.52 27.68
CA ALA A 140 -20.91 20.64 26.92
C ALA A 140 -20.99 21.91 27.76
N THR A 141 -20.37 22.97 27.28
CA THR A 141 -20.36 24.29 27.94
C THR A 141 -21.01 25.38 27.07
N ILE A 142 -21.27 25.11 25.79
CA ILE A 142 -21.86 26.05 24.84
C ILE A 142 -22.97 25.35 24.04
N LEU A 143 -24.12 26.01 23.91
CA LEU A 143 -25.19 25.68 22.97
C LEU A 143 -25.15 26.68 21.81
N LYS A 144 -24.91 26.20 20.59
CA LYS A 144 -25.17 26.98 19.38
C LYS A 144 -26.66 26.91 19.08
N PHE A 145 -27.30 28.06 18.93
CA PHE A 145 -28.71 28.21 18.61
C PHE A 145 -28.87 28.91 17.26
N MET A 146 -29.47 28.20 16.31
CA MET A 146 -29.49 28.61 14.90
C MET A 146 -30.86 28.48 14.24
N PRO A 147 -31.83 29.35 14.57
CA PRO A 147 -33.07 29.42 13.81
C PRO A 147 -32.78 29.82 12.38
N SER A 148 -33.43 29.12 11.45
CA SER A 148 -33.07 29.13 10.04
C SER A 148 -34.28 28.94 9.13
N LEU A 149 -34.31 29.70 8.05
CA LEU A 149 -34.98 29.32 6.81
C LEU A 149 -33.94 28.59 5.95
N LEU A 150 -33.89 27.26 6.05
CA LEU A 150 -32.83 26.46 5.47
C LEU A 150 -33.12 26.15 3.99
N GLN A 151 -32.44 26.85 3.07
CA GLN A 151 -32.51 26.59 1.62
C GLN A 151 -33.94 26.56 1.05
N VAL A 152 -34.82 27.40 1.60
CA VAL A 152 -36.22 27.53 1.15
C VAL A 152 -36.28 28.34 -0.15
N GLN A 153 -37.36 28.22 -0.94
CA GLN A 153 -37.55 29.11 -2.09
C GLN A 153 -37.99 30.51 -1.66
N SER A 154 -38.84 30.58 -0.64
CA SER A 154 -39.38 31.81 -0.07
C SER A 154 -40.01 31.53 1.30
N GLY A 155 -40.29 32.59 2.05
CA GLY A 155 -40.99 32.53 3.32
C GLY A 155 -40.41 33.46 4.37
N THR A 156 -41.16 33.61 5.46
CA THR A 156 -40.76 34.30 6.68
C THR A 156 -40.86 33.36 7.87
N PHE A 157 -39.98 33.52 8.84
CA PHE A 157 -39.95 32.79 10.10
C PHE A 157 -39.75 33.78 11.24
N ASP A 158 -40.83 34.09 11.92
CA ASP A 158 -40.88 34.95 13.09
C ASP A 158 -40.68 34.11 14.35
N ILE A 159 -39.89 34.60 15.29
CA ILE A 159 -39.59 33.96 16.57
C ILE A 159 -39.70 34.98 17.68
N ASP A 160 -40.34 34.58 18.76
CA ASP A 160 -40.55 35.40 19.95
C ASP A 160 -40.56 34.54 21.22
N ASP A 161 -40.50 35.17 22.40
CA ASP A 161 -40.66 34.54 23.72
C ASP A 161 -39.80 33.28 23.93
N LEU A 162 -38.53 33.33 23.51
CA LEU A 162 -37.62 32.18 23.55
C LEU A 162 -37.04 32.00 24.95
N THR A 163 -37.46 30.96 25.67
CA THR A 163 -36.88 30.61 26.97
C THR A 163 -36.02 29.36 26.87
N LEU A 164 -34.92 29.34 27.63
CA LEU A 164 -34.08 28.16 27.87
C LEU A 164 -33.92 28.02 29.38
N MET A 165 -34.53 27.00 29.96
CA MET A 165 -34.56 26.79 31.41
C MET A 165 -33.92 25.45 31.76
N PRO A 166 -33.06 25.38 32.79
CA PRO A 166 -32.67 24.10 33.36
C PRO A 166 -33.92 23.31 33.77
N THR A 167 -33.95 22.01 33.47
CA THR A 167 -35.03 21.10 33.86
C THR A 167 -34.45 19.82 34.45
N ASP A 168 -35.28 19.06 35.16
CA ASP A 168 -34.88 17.75 35.69
C ASP A 168 -34.45 16.81 34.54
N PRO A 169 -33.21 16.29 34.53
CA PRO A 169 -32.74 15.38 33.50
C PRO A 169 -33.29 13.96 33.64
N GLU A 170 -33.75 13.52 34.82
CA GLU A 170 -34.07 12.10 35.05
C GLU A 170 -35.19 11.57 34.14
N PRO A 171 -36.34 12.26 33.94
CA PRO A 171 -37.37 11.78 33.03
C PRO A 171 -36.90 11.67 31.57
N LEU A 172 -35.97 12.54 31.15
CA LEU A 172 -35.39 12.52 29.82
C LEU A 172 -34.36 11.39 29.66
N ARG A 173 -33.60 11.08 30.73
CA ARG A 173 -32.68 9.92 30.77
C ARG A 173 -33.47 8.62 30.69
N GLU A 174 -34.51 8.45 31.50
CA GLU A 174 -35.39 7.28 31.45
C GLU A 174 -36.02 7.11 30.06
N ALA A 175 -36.54 8.20 29.47
CA ALA A 175 -37.11 8.17 28.13
C ALA A 175 -36.06 7.80 27.05
N ALA A 176 -34.82 8.30 27.19
CA ALA A 176 -33.72 7.97 26.28
C ALA A 176 -33.29 6.50 26.41
N GLU A 177 -33.22 5.96 27.62
CA GLU A 177 -32.93 4.54 27.88
C GLU A 177 -34.01 3.64 27.30
N VAL A 178 -35.30 3.96 27.52
CA VAL A 178 -36.43 3.23 26.93
C VAL A 178 -36.38 3.30 25.40
N ALA A 179 -36.10 4.47 24.82
CA ALA A 179 -35.98 4.63 23.38
C ALA A 179 -34.78 3.84 22.81
N GLN A 180 -33.65 3.81 23.53
CA GLN A 180 -32.47 3.04 23.16
C GLN A 180 -32.74 1.54 23.25
N ALA A 181 -33.40 1.06 24.31
CA ALA A 181 -33.80 -0.33 24.45
C ALA A 181 -34.80 -0.73 23.36
N ALA A 182 -35.80 0.10 23.07
CA ALA A 182 -36.75 -0.13 21.99
C ALA A 182 -36.07 -0.15 20.62
N LYS A 183 -35.08 0.71 20.39
CA LYS A 183 -34.25 0.69 19.18
C LYS A 183 -33.42 -0.60 19.10
N ALA A 184 -32.77 -1.01 20.18
CA ALA A 184 -31.99 -2.25 20.24
C ALA A 184 -32.86 -3.48 19.93
N ILE A 185 -34.10 -3.54 20.45
CA ILE A 185 -35.07 -4.59 20.11
C ILE A 185 -35.41 -4.58 18.61
N LYS A 186 -35.67 -3.40 18.04
CA LYS A 186 -35.96 -3.26 16.59
C LYS A 186 -34.77 -3.66 15.73
N ASP A 187 -33.56 -3.26 16.12
CA ASP A 187 -32.32 -3.58 15.42
C ASP A 187 -32.03 -5.09 15.47
N GLN A 188 -32.22 -5.71 16.64
CA GLN A 188 -32.12 -7.17 16.81
C GLN A 188 -33.15 -7.91 15.95
N ALA A 189 -34.41 -7.49 15.97
CA ALA A 189 -35.45 -8.09 15.12
C ALA A 189 -35.14 -7.91 13.61
N HIS A 190 -34.53 -6.79 13.22
CA HIS A 190 -34.10 -6.55 11.85
C HIS A 190 -32.95 -7.49 11.44
N LEU A 191 -31.97 -7.65 12.32
CA LEU A 191 -30.85 -8.59 12.15
C LEU A 191 -31.34 -10.02 11.99
N GLU A 192 -32.18 -10.51 12.92
CA GLU A 192 -32.75 -11.85 12.87
C GLU A 192 -33.53 -12.09 11.58
N LYS A 193 -34.32 -11.10 11.15
CA LYS A 193 -35.06 -11.18 9.88
C LYS A 193 -34.13 -11.30 8.67
N LYS A 194 -33.05 -10.52 8.62
CA LYS A 194 -32.05 -10.59 7.54
C LYS A 194 -31.37 -11.97 7.52
N GLN A 195 -30.89 -12.44 8.67
CA GLN A 195 -30.21 -13.73 8.80
C GLN A 195 -31.15 -14.90 8.47
N ALA A 196 -32.40 -14.87 8.92
CA ALA A 196 -33.39 -15.89 8.59
C ALA A 196 -33.72 -15.91 7.09
N LYS A 197 -33.81 -14.74 6.45
CA LYS A 197 -33.99 -14.65 4.99
C LYS A 197 -32.79 -15.26 4.25
N ALA A 198 -31.56 -14.94 4.67
CA ALA A 198 -30.35 -15.52 4.10
C ALA A 198 -30.30 -17.04 4.27
N ALA A 199 -30.63 -17.54 5.47
CA ALA A 199 -30.69 -18.98 5.76
C ALA A 199 -31.70 -19.70 4.85
N LYS A 200 -32.87 -19.10 4.63
CA LYS A 200 -33.88 -19.63 3.72
C LYS A 200 -33.37 -19.69 2.28
N VAL A 201 -32.76 -18.60 1.79
CA VAL A 201 -32.17 -18.55 0.43
C VAL A 201 -31.13 -19.67 0.25
N LEU A 202 -30.24 -19.85 1.22
CA LEU A 202 -29.23 -20.90 1.19
C LEU A 202 -29.85 -22.30 1.20
N ALA A 203 -30.86 -22.55 2.04
CA ALA A 203 -31.52 -23.85 2.13
C ALA A 203 -32.27 -24.23 0.84
N GLU A 204 -32.89 -23.25 0.17
CA GLU A 204 -33.66 -23.48 -1.06
C GLU A 204 -32.77 -23.67 -2.30
N ASN A 205 -31.62 -22.98 -2.35
CA ASN A 205 -30.82 -22.87 -3.58
C ASN A 205 -29.43 -23.52 -3.48
N GLY A 206 -28.97 -23.89 -2.28
CA GLY A 206 -27.59 -24.34 -2.03
C GLY A 206 -26.53 -23.23 -2.15
N THR A 207 -26.96 -21.98 -2.39
CA THR A 207 -26.11 -20.79 -2.53
C THR A 207 -26.84 -19.57 -1.96
N LEU A 208 -26.08 -18.62 -1.43
CA LEU A 208 -26.56 -17.31 -0.97
C LEU A 208 -26.81 -16.33 -2.13
N VAL A 209 -26.38 -16.66 -3.35
CA VAL A 209 -26.50 -15.82 -4.55
C VAL A 209 -27.24 -16.53 -5.69
N PRO A 210 -28.49 -16.99 -5.48
CA PRO A 210 -29.26 -17.54 -6.58
C PRO A 210 -29.52 -16.45 -7.62
N HIS A 211 -29.58 -16.83 -8.89
CA HIS A 211 -29.98 -15.95 -10.00
C HIS A 211 -29.08 -14.72 -10.24
N TRP A 212 -27.78 -14.83 -9.94
CA TRP A 212 -26.79 -13.76 -10.16
C TRP A 212 -26.90 -13.10 -11.56
N ASN A 213 -27.16 -13.90 -12.60
CA ASN A 213 -27.21 -13.44 -14.00
C ASN A 213 -28.61 -13.01 -14.50
N HIS A 214 -29.64 -12.98 -13.65
CA HIS A 214 -31.03 -12.82 -14.12
C HIS A 214 -31.74 -11.57 -13.58
N GLU A 215 -31.20 -10.89 -12.56
CA GLU A 215 -31.87 -9.72 -11.97
C GLU A 215 -31.20 -8.40 -12.36
N ASN A 216 -31.97 -7.56 -13.07
CA ASN A 216 -31.57 -6.25 -13.60
C ASN A 216 -31.86 -5.07 -12.65
N LYS A 217 -32.13 -5.34 -11.36
CA LYS A 217 -32.48 -4.32 -10.37
C LYS A 217 -31.29 -4.01 -9.46
N GLN A 218 -30.20 -3.46 -10.00
CA GLN A 218 -29.09 -3.01 -9.16
C GLN A 218 -28.23 -1.92 -9.80
N ALA A 219 -27.59 -1.11 -8.95
CA ALA A 219 -26.77 0.02 -9.34
C ALA A 219 -25.43 -0.46 -9.92
N GLY A 220 -25.29 -0.46 -11.24
CA GLY A 220 -24.08 -0.90 -11.92
C GLY A 220 -24.06 -0.55 -13.40
N LYS A 221 -22.89 -0.66 -14.03
CA LYS A 221 -22.70 -0.48 -15.48
C LYS A 221 -22.62 -1.81 -16.24
N GLY A 222 -22.87 -2.94 -15.57
CA GLY A 222 -22.90 -4.26 -16.18
C GLY A 222 -24.23 -4.54 -16.89
N ASN A 223 -24.17 -5.34 -17.96
CA ASN A 223 -25.36 -5.78 -18.68
C ASN A 223 -25.42 -7.31 -18.68
N ILE A 224 -26.63 -7.86 -18.66
CA ILE A 224 -26.84 -9.30 -18.90
C ILE A 224 -26.74 -9.56 -20.40
N ALA A 225 -25.79 -10.42 -20.78
CA ALA A 225 -25.61 -10.90 -22.14
C ALA A 225 -26.11 -12.34 -22.28
N GLU A 226 -26.39 -12.76 -23.51
CA GLU A 226 -26.84 -14.12 -23.83
C GLU A 226 -26.03 -14.67 -25.02
N GLU A 227 -25.51 -15.89 -24.88
CA GLU A 227 -24.74 -16.63 -25.89
C GLU A 227 -25.15 -18.10 -25.79
N ASP A 228 -25.55 -18.72 -26.91
CA ASP A 228 -26.01 -20.11 -26.99
C ASP A 228 -27.10 -20.49 -25.94
N GLY A 229 -27.98 -19.54 -25.63
CA GLY A 229 -29.05 -19.70 -24.64
C GLY A 229 -28.61 -19.58 -23.18
N ASN A 230 -27.32 -19.34 -22.92
CA ASN A 230 -26.77 -19.10 -21.60
C ASN A 230 -26.70 -17.59 -21.30
N LYS A 231 -27.12 -17.18 -20.09
CA LYS A 231 -27.13 -15.77 -19.65
C LYS A 231 -26.05 -15.52 -18.61
N PHE A 232 -25.26 -14.47 -18.81
CA PHE A 232 -24.14 -14.11 -17.94
C PHE A 232 -23.97 -12.60 -17.79
N LEU A 233 -23.27 -12.18 -16.74
CA LEU A 233 -22.92 -10.78 -16.52
C LEU A 233 -21.75 -10.39 -17.43
N ARG A 234 -21.88 -9.28 -18.16
CA ARG A 234 -20.82 -8.69 -18.98
C ARG A 234 -20.50 -7.27 -18.52
N LEU A 235 -19.21 -7.02 -18.24
CA LEU A 235 -18.63 -5.71 -18.00
C LEU A 235 -17.70 -5.37 -19.17
N VAL A 236 -17.87 -4.18 -19.75
CA VAL A 236 -16.99 -3.66 -20.82
C VAL A 236 -16.46 -2.33 -20.36
N SER A 237 -15.15 -2.08 -20.48
CA SER A 237 -14.58 -0.76 -20.22
C SER A 237 -14.80 0.15 -21.44
N PRO A 238 -15.71 1.15 -21.38
CA PRO A 238 -16.00 2.01 -22.53
C PRO A 238 -14.97 3.16 -22.65
N GLU A 239 -14.25 3.45 -21.57
CA GLU A 239 -13.33 4.57 -21.47
C GLU A 239 -12.10 4.14 -20.64
N PRO A 240 -10.87 4.37 -21.15
CA PRO A 240 -9.67 3.95 -20.45
C PRO A 240 -9.56 4.50 -19.02
N GLY A 241 -9.28 3.62 -18.06
CA GLY A 241 -9.04 4.01 -16.67
C GLY A 241 -10.30 4.28 -15.84
N LYS A 242 -11.49 4.33 -16.45
CA LYS A 242 -12.74 4.45 -15.69
C LYS A 242 -13.14 3.11 -15.11
N MET A 243 -13.54 3.12 -13.85
CA MET A 243 -14.06 1.94 -13.18
C MET A 243 -15.43 1.56 -13.75
N VAL A 244 -15.58 0.29 -14.11
CA VAL A 244 -16.85 -0.34 -14.47
C VAL A 244 -17.13 -1.42 -13.45
N MET A 245 -18.29 -1.36 -12.80
CA MET A 245 -18.60 -2.20 -11.65
C MET A 245 -20.07 -2.65 -11.67
N ASP A 246 -20.28 -3.90 -11.29
CA ASP A 246 -21.56 -4.45 -10.83
C ASP A 246 -21.50 -4.60 -9.30
N TYR A 247 -22.54 -4.16 -8.61
CA TYR A 247 -22.58 -4.08 -7.14
C TYR A 247 -23.71 -4.93 -6.59
N ARG A 248 -23.38 -5.86 -5.68
CA ARG A 248 -24.34 -6.80 -5.08
C ARG A 248 -24.16 -6.89 -3.57
N GLU A 249 -25.26 -6.93 -2.84
CA GLU A 249 -25.29 -7.19 -1.40
C GLU A 249 -25.90 -8.55 -1.12
N VAL A 250 -25.26 -9.28 -0.21
CA VAL A 250 -25.66 -10.62 0.18
C VAL A 250 -25.68 -10.69 1.69
N ASP A 251 -26.87 -10.83 2.26
CA ASP A 251 -27.02 -11.05 3.71
C ASP A 251 -26.52 -12.46 4.06
N ILE A 252 -25.90 -12.60 5.23
CA ILE A 252 -25.26 -13.83 5.70
C ILE A 252 -26.12 -14.46 6.82
N PRO A 253 -26.32 -15.79 6.83
CA PRO A 253 -26.99 -16.47 7.94
C PRO A 253 -26.24 -16.32 9.27
N ALA A 254 -26.95 -16.45 10.39
CA ALA A 254 -26.32 -16.50 11.71
C ALA A 254 -25.37 -17.70 11.83
N GLY A 255 -24.24 -17.53 12.51
CA GLY A 255 -23.27 -18.60 12.81
C GLY A 255 -22.37 -19.02 11.64
N VAL A 256 -22.43 -18.35 10.50
CA VAL A 256 -21.50 -18.61 9.39
C VAL A 256 -20.17 -17.92 9.66
N GLU A 257 -19.12 -18.71 9.88
CA GLU A 257 -17.76 -18.23 10.19
C GLU A 257 -16.86 -18.08 8.95
N ALA A 258 -17.19 -18.76 7.86
CA ALA A 258 -16.44 -18.71 6.61
C ALA A 258 -17.34 -18.96 5.39
N LEU A 259 -16.94 -18.40 4.25
CA LEU A 259 -17.61 -18.58 2.96
C LEU A 259 -16.62 -19.00 1.89
N GLU A 260 -17.08 -19.84 0.96
CA GLU A 260 -16.45 -20.11 -0.33
C GLU A 260 -17.26 -19.46 -1.43
N LEU A 261 -16.58 -18.70 -2.30
CA LEU A 261 -17.10 -18.13 -3.53
C LEU A 261 -16.46 -18.84 -4.73
N SER A 262 -17.28 -19.42 -5.61
CA SER A 262 -16.85 -19.94 -6.92
C SER A 262 -17.66 -19.34 -8.06
N TRP A 263 -17.05 -19.18 -9.22
CA TRP A 263 -17.68 -18.63 -10.42
C TRP A 263 -16.91 -19.07 -11.67
N LYS A 264 -17.56 -18.94 -12.83
CA LYS A 264 -16.91 -18.98 -14.15
C LYS A 264 -16.64 -17.58 -14.65
N GLN A 265 -15.52 -17.41 -15.34
CA GLN A 265 -15.21 -16.14 -15.98
C GLN A 265 -14.55 -16.29 -17.34
N ARG A 266 -14.76 -15.29 -18.18
CA ARG A 266 -14.05 -15.08 -19.45
C ARG A 266 -13.55 -13.64 -19.50
N VAL A 267 -12.27 -13.45 -19.83
CA VAL A 267 -11.64 -12.14 -19.95
C VAL A 267 -11.00 -12.03 -21.33
N THR A 268 -11.33 -10.98 -22.07
CA THR A 268 -10.84 -10.76 -23.44
C THR A 268 -10.44 -9.31 -23.66
N GLY A 269 -9.32 -9.08 -24.36
CA GLY A 269 -8.84 -7.75 -24.73
C GLY A 269 -8.43 -6.90 -23.52
N LEU A 270 -8.04 -7.51 -22.41
CA LEU A 270 -7.70 -6.80 -21.18
C LEU A 270 -6.41 -5.99 -21.37
N LYS A 271 -6.53 -4.68 -21.22
CA LYS A 271 -5.38 -3.77 -21.07
C LYS A 271 -5.41 -3.21 -19.66
N LYS A 272 -4.41 -3.57 -18.86
CA LYS A 272 -4.28 -3.08 -17.47
C LYS A 272 -4.21 -1.55 -17.41
N GLY A 273 -4.63 -1.00 -16.28
CA GLY A 273 -4.44 0.41 -15.97
C GLY A 273 -2.99 0.77 -15.65
N ASP A 274 -2.78 1.98 -15.13
CA ASP A 274 -1.45 2.49 -14.80
C ASP A 274 -0.79 1.79 -13.59
N LYS A 275 -1.58 1.07 -12.79
CA LYS A 275 -1.07 0.27 -11.68
C LYS A 275 -1.21 -1.23 -11.98
N PRO A 276 -0.29 -2.08 -11.47
CA PRO A 276 -0.34 -3.53 -11.70
C PRO A 276 -1.66 -4.19 -11.30
N TRP A 277 -2.32 -3.65 -10.28
CA TRP A 277 -3.62 -4.10 -9.76
C TRP A 277 -4.82 -3.43 -10.44
N PHE A 278 -4.64 -2.66 -11.52
CA PHE A 278 -5.76 -2.15 -12.31
C PHE A 278 -6.13 -3.16 -13.39
N ASP A 279 -7.01 -4.09 -13.01
CA ASP A 279 -7.31 -5.32 -13.73
C ASP A 279 -8.79 -5.75 -13.55
N ALA A 280 -9.15 -6.93 -14.08
CA ALA A 280 -10.46 -7.54 -13.85
C ALA A 280 -10.47 -8.24 -12.49
N ARG A 281 -11.42 -7.90 -11.60
CA ARG A 281 -11.46 -8.43 -10.22
C ARG A 281 -12.83 -8.38 -9.58
N ILE A 282 -13.01 -9.14 -8.50
CA ILE A 282 -14.17 -9.03 -7.61
C ILE A 282 -13.68 -8.39 -6.31
N MET A 283 -14.07 -7.16 -6.03
CA MET A 283 -13.79 -6.53 -4.74
C MET A 283 -14.87 -6.90 -3.74
N MET A 284 -14.50 -7.04 -2.46
CA MET A 284 -15.42 -7.45 -1.41
C MET A 284 -15.31 -6.56 -0.18
N GLU A 285 -16.44 -6.27 0.44
CA GLU A 285 -16.54 -5.50 1.69
C GLU A 285 -17.57 -6.11 2.62
N TRP A 286 -17.38 -5.94 3.93
CA TRP A 286 -18.35 -6.34 4.94
C TRP A 286 -19.13 -5.15 5.47
N LYS A 287 -20.41 -5.36 5.77
CA LYS A 287 -21.24 -4.41 6.51
C LYS A 287 -21.81 -5.05 7.78
N ASP A 288 -21.94 -4.24 8.82
CA ASP A 288 -22.65 -4.61 10.05
C ASP A 288 -24.19 -4.54 9.88
N ALA A 289 -24.92 -4.83 10.96
CA ALA A 289 -26.37 -4.79 11.00
C ALA A 289 -26.97 -3.40 10.65
N HIS A 290 -26.20 -2.33 10.85
CA HIS A 290 -26.60 -0.95 10.55
C HIS A 290 -26.16 -0.49 9.14
N GLY A 291 -25.53 -1.38 8.35
CA GLY A 291 -25.04 -1.09 7.02
C GLY A 291 -23.70 -0.35 7.00
N LYS A 292 -23.02 -0.21 8.14
CA LYS A 292 -21.70 0.43 8.25
C LYS A 292 -20.62 -0.55 7.80
N LYS A 293 -19.66 -0.06 7.01
CA LYS A 293 -18.54 -0.87 6.52
C LYS A 293 -17.60 -1.27 7.66
N LEU A 294 -17.19 -2.54 7.66
CA LEU A 294 -16.13 -3.04 8.54
C LEU A 294 -14.74 -2.79 7.93
N SER A 295 -13.72 -2.72 8.78
CA SER A 295 -12.34 -2.44 8.39
C SER A 295 -11.67 -3.61 7.68
N THR A 296 -11.93 -4.83 8.15
CA THR A 296 -11.42 -6.07 7.53
C THR A 296 -12.16 -6.36 6.24
N LYS A 297 -11.43 -6.75 5.19
CA LYS A 297 -11.98 -7.07 3.87
C LYS A 297 -11.36 -8.36 3.34
N PRO A 298 -12.13 -9.20 2.61
CA PRO A 298 -11.54 -10.32 1.88
C PRO A 298 -10.57 -9.82 0.80
N SER A 299 -9.51 -10.59 0.53
CA SER A 299 -8.61 -10.32 -0.59
C SER A 299 -9.38 -10.44 -1.91
N PRO A 300 -9.30 -9.45 -2.81
CA PRO A 300 -10.04 -9.50 -4.07
C PRO A 300 -9.40 -10.51 -5.03
N PRO A 301 -10.12 -11.54 -5.51
CA PRO A 301 -9.64 -12.35 -6.61
C PRO A 301 -9.56 -11.51 -7.89
N TYR A 302 -8.49 -11.71 -8.65
CA TYR A 302 -8.18 -10.91 -9.83
C TYR A 302 -7.69 -11.76 -11.00
N THR A 303 -7.79 -11.20 -12.21
CA THR A 303 -7.28 -11.74 -13.47
C THR A 303 -6.63 -10.62 -14.27
N GLN A 304 -5.33 -10.79 -14.56
CA GLN A 304 -4.46 -9.76 -15.15
C GLN A 304 -4.11 -9.97 -16.63
N LYS A 305 -4.71 -10.98 -17.24
CA LYS A 305 -4.53 -11.32 -18.67
C LYS A 305 -5.80 -11.96 -19.21
N ASP A 306 -5.88 -12.04 -20.52
CA ASP A 306 -6.96 -12.75 -21.20
C ASP A 306 -6.98 -14.24 -20.79
N THR A 307 -8.18 -14.79 -20.72
CA THR A 307 -8.40 -16.21 -20.46
C THR A 307 -8.55 -16.97 -21.77
N ASN A 308 -8.16 -18.26 -21.76
CA ASN A 308 -8.47 -19.14 -22.89
C ASN A 308 -9.92 -19.61 -22.76
N GLY A 309 -10.86 -18.79 -23.22
CA GLY A 309 -12.30 -19.03 -23.05
C GLY A 309 -12.76 -18.91 -21.60
N TRP A 310 -13.80 -19.65 -21.24
CA TRP A 310 -14.34 -19.71 -19.88
C TRP A 310 -13.43 -20.54 -18.97
N VAL A 311 -13.11 -19.99 -17.80
CA VAL A 311 -12.32 -20.67 -16.76
C VAL A 311 -13.04 -20.60 -15.43
N GLU A 312 -12.91 -21.65 -14.63
CA GLU A 312 -13.44 -21.69 -13.27
C GLU A 312 -12.48 -21.05 -12.27
N LYS A 313 -13.04 -20.34 -11.30
CA LYS A 313 -12.32 -19.66 -10.24
C LYS A 313 -13.03 -19.94 -8.91
N ARG A 314 -12.24 -19.95 -7.84
CA ARG A 314 -12.73 -20.03 -6.46
C ARG A 314 -11.85 -19.22 -5.52
N THR A 315 -12.44 -18.74 -4.44
CA THR A 315 -11.76 -18.14 -3.29
C THR A 315 -12.57 -18.41 -2.04
N ASP A 316 -11.92 -18.45 -0.89
CA ASP A 316 -12.57 -18.56 0.42
C ASP A 316 -12.07 -17.46 1.36
N PHE A 317 -12.87 -17.14 2.37
CA PHE A 317 -12.55 -16.10 3.34
C PHE A 317 -13.39 -16.22 4.61
N LEU A 318 -12.83 -15.71 5.72
CA LEU A 318 -13.51 -15.64 7.00
C LEU A 318 -14.56 -14.53 7.02
N VAL A 319 -15.64 -14.77 7.76
CA VAL A 319 -16.65 -13.79 8.13
C VAL A 319 -16.21 -13.13 9.44
N PRO A 320 -15.89 -11.83 9.46
CA PRO A 320 -15.42 -11.17 10.67
C PRO A 320 -16.58 -10.92 11.64
N ASP A 321 -16.25 -10.76 12.92
CA ASP A 321 -17.23 -10.47 13.96
C ASP A 321 -18.09 -9.25 13.62
N GLY A 322 -19.40 -9.39 13.80
CA GLY A 322 -20.38 -8.34 13.50
C GLY A 322 -20.71 -8.18 12.01
N ALA A 323 -20.12 -8.96 11.10
CA ALA A 323 -20.52 -8.94 9.69
C ALA A 323 -21.90 -9.58 9.49
N VAL A 324 -22.76 -8.86 8.77
CA VAL A 324 -24.14 -9.28 8.46
C VAL A 324 -24.39 -9.33 6.97
N THR A 325 -23.72 -8.46 6.21
CA THR A 325 -23.88 -8.38 4.75
C THR A 325 -22.51 -8.36 4.08
N LEU A 326 -22.31 -9.25 3.11
CA LEU A 326 -21.20 -9.21 2.16
C LEU A 326 -21.59 -8.33 0.97
N VAL A 327 -20.73 -7.39 0.63
CA VAL A 327 -20.82 -6.60 -0.60
C VAL A 327 -19.83 -7.19 -1.59
N MET A 328 -20.30 -7.57 -2.78
CA MET A 328 -19.47 -8.03 -3.89
C MET A 328 -19.53 -7.05 -5.05
N MET A 329 -18.35 -6.69 -5.56
CA MET A 329 -18.15 -5.67 -6.57
C MET A 329 -17.31 -6.22 -7.71
N SER A 330 -17.97 -6.90 -8.65
CA SER A 330 -17.35 -7.37 -9.88
C SER A 330 -16.99 -6.18 -10.75
N CYS A 331 -15.72 -6.05 -11.14
CA CYS A 331 -15.27 -4.83 -11.81
C CYS A 331 -14.12 -5.02 -12.79
N LEU A 332 -14.09 -4.12 -13.78
CA LEU A 332 -12.87 -3.72 -14.47
C LEU A 332 -12.32 -2.53 -13.69
N PHE A 333 -11.37 -2.80 -12.79
CA PHE A 333 -10.85 -1.81 -11.84
C PHE A 333 -9.83 -0.91 -12.52
N GLN A 334 -10.28 0.23 -13.03
CA GLN A 334 -9.45 1.22 -13.72
C GLN A 334 -8.62 0.63 -14.89
N ALA A 335 -9.13 -0.43 -15.52
CA ALA A 335 -8.52 -1.01 -16.70
C ALA A 335 -8.61 -0.04 -17.90
N LYS A 336 -7.58 0.01 -18.74
CA LYS A 336 -7.57 0.83 -19.96
C LYS A 336 -8.52 0.29 -21.03
N ALA A 337 -8.70 -1.02 -21.09
CA ALA A 337 -9.66 -1.70 -21.96
C ALA A 337 -9.91 -3.12 -21.45
N GLY A 338 -10.95 -3.76 -21.97
CA GLY A 338 -11.21 -5.17 -21.74
C GLY A 338 -12.69 -5.47 -21.54
N THR A 339 -13.03 -6.74 -21.71
CA THR A 339 -14.32 -7.31 -21.40
C THR A 339 -14.14 -8.34 -20.29
N TYR A 340 -14.94 -8.25 -19.24
CA TYR A 340 -14.97 -9.19 -18.12
C TYR A 340 -16.37 -9.80 -18.02
N GLU A 341 -16.45 -11.09 -18.31
CA GLU A 341 -17.67 -11.88 -18.28
C GLU A 341 -17.63 -12.89 -17.15
N LEU A 342 -18.80 -13.10 -16.56
CA LEU A 342 -18.96 -13.63 -15.21
C LEU A 342 -20.24 -14.44 -15.12
N ASP A 343 -20.13 -15.67 -14.65
CA ASP A 343 -21.23 -16.64 -14.68
C ASP A 343 -21.11 -17.67 -13.53
N ASP A 344 -22.15 -18.46 -13.29
CA ASP A 344 -22.20 -19.59 -12.36
C ASP A 344 -21.70 -19.26 -10.93
N PHE A 345 -22.15 -18.14 -10.37
CA PHE A 345 -21.81 -17.76 -9.01
C PHE A 345 -22.42 -18.71 -7.97
N ILE A 346 -21.56 -19.23 -7.11
CA ILE A 346 -21.92 -20.00 -5.92
C ILE A 346 -21.23 -19.35 -4.73
N LEU A 347 -22.01 -18.97 -3.71
CA LEU A 347 -21.52 -18.47 -2.43
C LEU A 347 -22.16 -19.31 -1.32
N LYS A 348 -21.37 -20.06 -0.57
CA LYS A 348 -21.88 -20.96 0.46
C LYS A 348 -20.94 -21.01 1.67
N PRO A 349 -21.45 -21.41 2.85
CA PRO A 349 -20.60 -21.70 4.00
C PRO A 349 -19.54 -22.76 3.67
N THR A 350 -18.36 -22.60 4.26
CA THR A 350 -17.26 -23.57 4.21
C THR A 350 -16.65 -23.73 5.59
N ASP A 351 -15.83 -24.76 5.79
CA ASP A 351 -15.14 -24.99 7.05
C ASP A 351 -14.06 -23.90 7.28
N PRO A 352 -14.12 -23.12 8.39
CA PRO A 352 -13.10 -22.12 8.69
C PRO A 352 -11.72 -22.74 9.03
N ALA A 353 -11.65 -24.01 9.43
CA ALA A 353 -10.41 -24.65 9.91
C ALA A 353 -9.26 -24.54 8.91
N ASP A 354 -9.51 -24.85 7.63
CA ASP A 354 -8.51 -24.79 6.57
C ASP A 354 -8.03 -23.34 6.31
N ILE A 355 -8.94 -22.36 6.38
CA ILE A 355 -8.61 -20.95 6.17
C ILE A 355 -7.77 -20.42 7.33
N LEU A 356 -8.16 -20.77 8.57
CA LEU A 356 -7.43 -20.42 9.78
C LEU A 356 -6.04 -21.05 9.80
N GLU A 357 -5.90 -22.32 9.39
CA GLU A 357 -4.60 -22.97 9.32
C GLU A 357 -3.70 -22.35 8.24
N ARG A 358 -4.24 -22.00 7.06
CA ARG A 358 -3.48 -21.24 6.05
C ARG A 358 -3.03 -19.87 6.56
N LYS A 359 -3.89 -19.17 7.32
CA LYS A 359 -3.55 -17.88 7.93
C LYS A 359 -2.46 -18.04 8.98
N ALA A 360 -2.60 -19.01 9.89
CA ALA A 360 -1.60 -19.33 10.89
C ALA A 360 -0.26 -19.75 10.25
N ALA A 361 -0.29 -20.55 9.19
CA ALA A 361 0.91 -20.92 8.44
C ALA A 361 1.59 -19.70 7.81
N ARG A 362 0.81 -18.75 7.27
CA ARG A 362 1.35 -17.48 6.74
C ARG A 362 1.98 -16.62 7.83
N GLU A 363 1.35 -16.52 9.00
CA GLU A 363 1.88 -15.79 10.16
C GLU A 363 3.18 -16.44 10.66
N ARG A 364 3.23 -17.78 10.75
CA ARG A 364 4.46 -18.52 11.07
C ARG A 364 5.56 -18.27 10.04
N GLN A 365 5.25 -18.24 8.75
CA GLN A 365 6.22 -17.91 7.70
C GLN A 365 6.73 -16.48 7.82
N ILE A 366 5.87 -15.50 8.11
CA ILE A 366 6.27 -14.11 8.33
C ILE A 366 7.19 -14.03 9.55
N ALA A 367 6.83 -14.67 10.66
CA ALA A 367 7.64 -14.73 11.87
C ALA A 367 8.99 -15.41 11.64
N ALA A 368 9.05 -16.50 10.87
CA ALA A 368 10.30 -17.21 10.55
C ALA A 368 11.25 -16.38 9.68
N ARG A 369 10.71 -15.48 8.85
CA ARG A 369 11.48 -14.55 8.01
C ARG A 369 11.89 -13.28 8.74
N PHE A 370 11.23 -12.98 9.86
CA PHE A 370 11.52 -11.77 10.61
C PHE A 370 12.93 -11.84 11.20
N VAL A 371 13.73 -10.84 10.86
CA VAL A 371 15.02 -10.57 11.49
C VAL A 371 14.83 -9.29 12.31
N PRO A 372 15.13 -9.29 13.62
CA PRO A 372 15.04 -8.06 14.42
C PRO A 372 16.06 -7.03 13.95
N ASP A 373 15.77 -5.75 14.18
CA ASP A 373 16.74 -4.70 13.92
C ASP A 373 17.88 -4.77 14.93
N GLU A 374 19.11 -4.56 14.45
CA GLU A 374 20.31 -4.46 15.29
C GLU A 374 20.83 -3.02 15.24
N LYS A 375 21.37 -2.54 16.37
CA LYS A 375 22.11 -1.26 16.36
C LYS A 375 23.53 -1.50 15.79
N PRO A 376 24.11 -0.53 15.07
CA PRO A 376 25.50 -0.56 14.67
C PRO A 376 26.48 -0.84 15.82
N ASP A 377 27.26 -1.92 15.73
CA ASP A 377 28.33 -2.27 16.67
C ASP A 377 29.69 -2.27 15.96
N LYS A 378 30.32 -1.09 15.91
CA LYS A 378 31.60 -0.86 15.23
C LYS A 378 32.75 -1.73 15.73
N SER A 379 32.64 -2.29 16.95
CA SER A 379 33.67 -3.18 17.49
C SER A 379 33.72 -4.54 16.79
N LYS A 380 32.60 -4.95 16.16
CA LYS A 380 32.46 -6.20 15.41
C LYS A 380 32.66 -6.04 13.90
N TRP A 381 32.70 -4.81 13.43
CA TRP A 381 32.77 -4.52 12.00
C TRP A 381 34.04 -5.10 11.38
N PRO A 382 33.96 -5.59 10.13
CA PRO A 382 35.16 -5.97 9.41
C PRO A 382 36.05 -4.75 9.22
N LYS A 383 37.33 -5.01 8.91
CA LYS A 383 38.29 -3.95 8.58
C LYS A 383 38.09 -3.48 7.14
N MET A 384 38.40 -2.21 6.89
CA MET A 384 38.32 -1.64 5.55
C MET A 384 39.28 -2.35 4.60
N LEU A 385 38.80 -2.68 3.40
CA LEU A 385 39.60 -3.35 2.38
C LEU A 385 40.32 -2.36 1.47
N LYS A 386 41.45 -2.80 0.93
CA LYS A 386 42.19 -2.17 -0.17
C LYS A 386 42.71 -3.22 -1.15
N VAL A 387 42.82 -2.83 -2.41
CA VAL A 387 43.49 -3.62 -3.44
C VAL A 387 45.01 -3.53 -3.26
N VAL A 388 45.67 -4.69 -3.25
CA VAL A 388 47.13 -4.81 -3.23
C VAL A 388 47.52 -5.82 -4.31
N GLY A 389 48.08 -5.33 -5.42
CA GLY A 389 48.31 -6.16 -6.61
C GLY A 389 47.00 -6.80 -7.09
N ASN A 390 46.97 -8.12 -7.17
CA ASN A 390 45.79 -8.90 -7.56
C ASN A 390 44.97 -9.44 -6.38
N ARG A 391 45.16 -8.93 -5.16
CA ARG A 391 44.48 -9.39 -3.94
C ARG A 391 43.82 -8.24 -3.18
N LEU A 392 42.95 -8.60 -2.24
CA LEU A 392 42.37 -7.68 -1.26
C LEU A 392 43.10 -7.87 0.07
N HIS A 393 43.45 -6.77 0.71
CA HIS A 393 44.01 -6.76 2.05
C HIS A 393 43.18 -5.86 2.96
N ASP A 394 43.11 -6.21 4.24
CA ASP A 394 42.56 -5.33 5.26
C ASP A 394 43.55 -4.20 5.66
N THR A 395 43.12 -3.34 6.57
CA THR A 395 43.96 -2.24 7.10
C THR A 395 45.16 -2.73 7.90
N ASP A 396 45.13 -3.95 8.41
CA ASP A 396 46.21 -4.54 9.21
C ASP A 396 47.23 -5.27 8.31
N GLY A 397 46.93 -5.40 7.01
CA GLY A 397 47.78 -6.00 5.99
C GLY A 397 47.48 -7.46 5.69
N ASN A 398 46.45 -8.05 6.31
CA ASN A 398 46.06 -9.44 6.06
C ASN A 398 45.31 -9.57 4.73
N GLU A 399 45.63 -10.60 3.95
CA GLU A 399 44.86 -10.95 2.76
C GLU A 399 43.45 -11.37 3.15
N VAL A 400 42.44 -10.83 2.46
CA VAL A 400 41.03 -11.18 2.64
C VAL A 400 40.51 -11.80 1.35
N TRP A 401 39.95 -13.01 1.45
CA TRP A 401 39.32 -13.71 0.33
C TRP A 401 37.82 -13.75 0.54
N LEU A 402 37.07 -13.04 -0.30
CA LEU A 402 35.62 -12.91 -0.20
C LEU A 402 34.94 -14.13 -0.83
N GLN A 403 34.05 -14.76 -0.07
CA GLN A 403 33.33 -15.96 -0.45
C GLN A 403 31.89 -15.89 0.07
N GLY A 404 30.93 -16.13 -0.81
CA GLY A 404 29.55 -16.14 -0.37
C GLY A 404 28.50 -16.36 -1.44
N VAL A 405 27.40 -15.63 -1.30
CA VAL A 405 26.17 -15.85 -2.07
C VAL A 405 25.54 -14.55 -2.53
N ASN A 406 24.75 -14.63 -3.60
CA ASN A 406 23.81 -13.60 -4.00
C ASN A 406 22.49 -13.82 -3.29
N ALA A 407 21.99 -12.83 -2.54
CA ALA A 407 20.73 -12.95 -1.80
C ALA A 407 19.50 -13.05 -2.72
N GLY A 408 19.54 -12.38 -3.88
CA GLY A 408 18.42 -12.28 -4.84
C GLY A 408 17.17 -11.60 -4.27
N GLY A 409 16.15 -11.38 -5.09
CA GLY A 409 14.86 -10.81 -4.70
C GLY A 409 14.73 -9.28 -4.87
N LEU A 410 15.67 -8.49 -4.33
CA LEU A 410 15.56 -7.01 -4.33
C LEU A 410 15.76 -6.36 -5.71
N GLU A 411 16.24 -7.09 -6.71
CA GLU A 411 16.27 -6.71 -8.12
C GLU A 411 14.87 -6.77 -8.78
N THR A 412 13.93 -7.48 -8.15
CA THR A 412 12.57 -7.70 -8.68
C THR A 412 11.49 -6.99 -7.89
N LEU A 413 11.52 -7.05 -6.56
CA LEU A 413 10.45 -6.55 -5.69
C LEU A 413 11.02 -5.74 -4.51
N PRO A 414 10.71 -4.42 -4.40
CA PRO A 414 11.24 -3.60 -3.32
C PRO A 414 10.72 -3.97 -1.92
N GLN A 415 9.56 -4.62 -1.86
CA GLN A 415 8.92 -5.05 -0.61
C GLN A 415 9.33 -6.45 -0.14
N ASP A 416 10.23 -7.15 -0.85
CA ASP A 416 10.66 -8.47 -0.39
C ASP A 416 11.60 -8.34 0.82
N ASP A 417 11.20 -8.91 1.95
CA ASP A 417 11.99 -8.92 3.19
C ASP A 417 12.83 -10.19 3.33
N GLN A 418 12.59 -11.19 2.48
CA GLN A 418 13.34 -12.44 2.50
C GLN A 418 14.85 -12.27 2.34
N PRO A 419 15.36 -11.33 1.50
CA PRO A 419 16.80 -11.12 1.33
C PRO A 419 17.52 -10.74 2.64
N VAL A 420 16.81 -10.09 3.58
CA VAL A 420 17.34 -9.77 4.91
C VAL A 420 17.64 -11.04 5.71
N LYS A 421 16.71 -11.99 5.74
CA LYS A 421 16.91 -13.31 6.38
C LYS A 421 17.96 -14.14 5.65
N SER A 422 17.96 -14.09 4.32
CA SER A 422 18.93 -14.80 3.48
C SER A 422 20.36 -14.35 3.75
N LEU A 423 20.59 -13.04 3.92
CA LEU A 423 21.89 -12.50 4.31
C LEU A 423 22.36 -13.08 5.66
N VAL A 424 21.48 -13.08 6.67
CA VAL A 424 21.80 -13.62 8.00
C VAL A 424 22.13 -15.10 7.93
N VAL A 425 21.31 -15.90 7.25
CA VAL A 425 21.53 -17.36 7.13
C VAL A 425 22.80 -17.67 6.33
N ALA A 426 23.08 -16.91 5.27
CA ALA A 426 24.30 -17.09 4.49
C ALA A 426 25.56 -16.91 5.36
N ILE A 427 25.57 -15.89 6.21
CA ILE A 427 26.70 -15.60 7.09
C ILE A 427 26.76 -16.58 8.26
N ASP A 428 25.67 -16.71 9.02
CA ASP A 428 25.65 -17.42 10.31
C ASP A 428 25.63 -18.95 10.14
N GLU A 429 25.03 -19.47 9.06
CA GLU A 429 24.82 -20.92 8.86
C GLU A 429 25.59 -21.51 7.68
N TRP A 430 25.97 -20.71 6.69
CA TRP A 430 26.72 -21.16 5.51
C TRP A 430 28.17 -20.62 5.49
N ASN A 431 28.61 -19.93 6.54
CA ASN A 431 29.98 -19.38 6.66
C ASN A 431 30.37 -18.40 5.55
N SER A 432 29.41 -17.71 4.96
CA SER A 432 29.70 -16.63 4.02
C SER A 432 30.32 -15.44 4.75
N ASN A 433 31.41 -14.89 4.20
CA ASN A 433 32.00 -13.63 4.70
C ASN A 433 31.66 -12.43 3.79
N CYS A 434 30.86 -12.65 2.74
CA CYS A 434 30.49 -11.64 1.76
C CYS A 434 29.13 -11.96 1.14
N VAL A 435 28.15 -11.07 1.24
CA VAL A 435 26.84 -11.26 0.59
C VAL A 435 26.62 -10.20 -0.48
N ARG A 436 26.31 -10.62 -1.70
CA ARG A 436 25.94 -9.72 -2.81
C ARG A 436 24.43 -9.48 -2.82
N VAL A 437 24.04 -8.21 -2.88
CA VAL A 437 22.65 -7.74 -2.81
C VAL A 437 22.33 -6.97 -4.09
N PRO A 438 21.70 -7.64 -5.08
CA PRO A 438 21.28 -7.00 -6.32
C PRO A 438 20.05 -6.11 -6.08
N MET A 439 20.08 -4.88 -6.60
CA MET A 439 18.99 -3.91 -6.48
C MET A 439 18.94 -2.92 -7.65
N LYS A 440 17.80 -2.25 -7.81
CA LYS A 440 17.60 -1.18 -8.81
C LYS A 440 17.56 0.19 -8.15
N GLU A 441 18.17 1.19 -8.79
CA GLU A 441 18.12 2.57 -8.34
C GLU A 441 16.69 3.15 -8.31
N GLU A 442 15.79 2.64 -9.15
CA GLU A 442 14.39 3.06 -9.13
C GLU A 442 13.70 2.73 -7.79
N PHE A 443 14.08 1.62 -7.15
CA PHE A 443 13.55 1.22 -5.84
C PHE A 443 14.14 2.06 -4.72
N TRP A 444 15.40 2.47 -4.87
CA TRP A 444 16.06 3.43 -3.99
C TRP A 444 15.29 4.75 -3.92
N TRP A 445 14.77 5.24 -5.06
CA TRP A 445 13.98 6.47 -5.13
C TRP A 445 12.46 6.28 -4.98
N GLY A 446 11.98 5.06 -4.72
CA GLY A 446 10.55 4.80 -4.55
C GLY A 446 9.73 4.91 -5.83
N LYS A 447 10.33 4.68 -7.00
CA LYS A 447 9.69 4.82 -8.31
C LYS A 447 8.93 3.56 -8.76
N SER A 448 9.00 2.47 -7.99
CA SER A 448 8.18 1.29 -8.23
C SER A 448 6.69 1.58 -8.05
N PRO A 449 5.78 0.97 -8.82
CA PRO A 449 4.35 1.10 -8.59
C PRO A 449 3.90 0.62 -7.19
N TYR A 450 4.72 -0.19 -6.50
CA TYR A 450 4.47 -0.72 -5.17
C TYR A 450 4.97 0.16 -4.03
N GLN A 451 5.68 1.27 -4.32
CA GLN A 451 6.18 2.19 -3.31
C GLN A 451 5.37 3.49 -3.32
N GLN A 452 5.09 4.03 -2.13
CA GLN A 452 4.33 5.27 -1.94
C GLN A 452 5.02 6.24 -0.96
N ASP A 453 6.18 5.84 -0.44
CA ASP A 453 6.92 6.51 0.63
C ASP A 453 8.22 7.16 0.13
N GLY A 454 8.34 7.36 -1.19
CA GLY A 454 9.55 7.87 -1.82
C GLY A 454 10.79 7.00 -1.58
N GLY A 455 10.61 5.69 -1.34
CA GLY A 455 11.70 4.72 -1.17
C GLY A 455 12.25 4.62 0.25
N LYS A 456 11.64 5.29 1.23
CA LYS A 456 12.10 5.32 2.62
C LYS A 456 12.30 3.91 3.21
N ALA A 457 11.27 3.06 3.14
CA ALA A 457 11.32 1.70 3.67
C ALA A 457 12.34 0.82 2.92
N PHE A 458 12.61 1.10 1.64
CA PHE A 458 13.65 0.39 0.89
C PHE A 458 15.04 0.79 1.38
N ARG A 459 15.31 2.08 1.58
CA ARG A 459 16.58 2.56 2.14
C ARG A 459 16.82 2.04 3.55
N GLU A 460 15.80 2.04 4.41
CA GLU A 460 15.87 1.45 5.76
C GLU A 460 16.18 -0.05 5.72
N LYS A 461 15.61 -0.79 4.75
CA LYS A 461 15.94 -2.21 4.54
C LYS A 461 17.41 -2.40 4.15
N ILE A 462 17.94 -1.59 3.22
CA ILE A 462 19.35 -1.66 2.83
C ILE A 462 20.27 -1.33 4.00
N ASP A 463 19.97 -0.28 4.78
CA ASP A 463 20.73 0.09 5.98
C ASP A 463 20.75 -1.04 7.03
N LYS A 464 19.59 -1.69 7.24
CA LYS A 464 19.47 -2.87 8.08
C LYS A 464 20.35 -4.01 7.59
N MET A 465 20.33 -4.33 6.29
CA MET A 465 21.16 -5.39 5.71
C MET A 465 22.66 -5.10 5.88
N ILE A 466 23.08 -3.85 5.66
CA ILE A 466 24.46 -3.40 5.87
C ILE A 466 24.86 -3.56 7.34
N THR A 467 24.01 -3.13 8.27
CA THR A 467 24.26 -3.24 9.71
C THR A 467 24.37 -4.71 10.14
N LEU A 468 23.46 -5.57 9.67
CA LEU A 468 23.47 -7.01 9.99
C LEU A 468 24.74 -7.71 9.49
N ALA A 469 25.19 -7.41 8.26
CA ALA A 469 26.43 -7.97 7.72
C ALA A 469 27.65 -7.46 8.50
N ALA A 470 27.74 -6.15 8.72
CA ALA A 470 28.87 -5.53 9.41
C ALA A 470 28.99 -6.02 10.86
N ASN A 471 27.88 -6.12 11.59
CA ASN A 471 27.87 -6.64 12.98
C ASN A 471 28.32 -8.11 13.08
N ARG A 472 28.32 -8.85 11.97
CA ARG A 472 28.82 -10.22 11.87
C ARG A 472 30.26 -10.31 11.35
N GLY A 473 30.93 -9.17 11.15
CA GLY A 473 32.27 -9.13 10.57
C GLY A 473 32.31 -9.50 9.08
N ALA A 474 31.16 -9.50 8.40
CA ALA A 474 31.05 -9.83 6.98
C ALA A 474 30.94 -8.57 6.11
N TYR A 475 31.29 -8.74 4.83
CA TYR A 475 31.16 -7.71 3.81
C TYR A 475 29.81 -7.82 3.08
N ILE A 476 29.36 -6.69 2.53
CA ILE A 476 28.16 -6.62 1.70
C ILE A 476 28.50 -5.91 0.40
N VAL A 477 28.17 -6.55 -0.72
CA VAL A 477 28.34 -5.99 -2.06
C VAL A 477 26.98 -5.48 -2.51
N ILE A 478 26.87 -4.17 -2.70
CA ILE A 478 25.67 -3.56 -3.25
C ILE A 478 25.82 -3.54 -4.76
N ASP A 479 24.98 -4.31 -5.44
CA ASP A 479 24.98 -4.43 -6.89
C ASP A 479 23.86 -3.59 -7.50
N LEU A 480 24.25 -2.67 -8.39
CA LEU A 480 23.31 -1.99 -9.25
C LEU A 480 22.92 -2.91 -10.42
N HIS A 481 21.80 -3.61 -10.25
CA HIS A 481 21.32 -4.69 -11.10
C HIS A 481 20.75 -4.17 -12.44
N ARG A 482 21.64 -3.65 -13.29
CA ARG A 482 21.37 -3.03 -14.58
C ARG A 482 22.24 -3.62 -15.69
N TYR A 483 21.72 -3.57 -16.91
CA TYR A 483 22.29 -4.22 -18.09
C TYR A 483 22.60 -3.20 -19.19
N ARG A 484 23.21 -3.68 -20.28
CA ARG A 484 23.54 -2.93 -21.51
C ARG A 484 24.71 -1.96 -21.35
N ALA A 485 24.46 -0.71 -20.93
CA ALA A 485 25.51 0.29 -20.73
C ALA A 485 25.16 1.29 -19.60
N PRO A 486 26.17 1.87 -18.91
CA PRO A 486 25.96 2.88 -17.88
C PRO A 486 25.18 4.11 -18.35
N LYS A 487 24.18 4.54 -17.59
CA LYS A 487 23.40 5.76 -17.84
C LYS A 487 23.68 6.83 -16.78
N GLN A 488 23.30 8.07 -17.09
CA GLN A 488 23.43 9.18 -16.14
C GLN A 488 22.69 8.91 -14.82
N GLU A 489 21.49 8.32 -14.87
CA GLU A 489 20.72 7.94 -13.67
C GLU A 489 21.45 6.92 -12.78
N HIS A 490 22.29 6.04 -13.36
CA HIS A 490 23.13 5.13 -12.57
C HIS A 490 24.25 5.89 -11.84
N ALA A 491 24.87 6.88 -12.50
CA ALA A 491 25.89 7.73 -11.88
C ALA A 491 25.28 8.60 -10.76
N ASP A 492 24.06 9.10 -10.95
CA ASP A 492 23.36 9.90 -9.94
C ASP A 492 23.01 9.06 -8.71
N PHE A 493 22.57 7.81 -8.91
CA PHE A 493 22.40 6.84 -7.82
C PHE A 493 23.70 6.64 -7.04
N TRP A 494 24.82 6.39 -7.73
CA TRP A 494 26.09 6.16 -7.06
C TRP A 494 26.60 7.38 -6.28
N LYS A 495 26.32 8.61 -6.72
CA LYS A 495 26.63 9.81 -5.94
C LYS A 495 25.86 9.85 -4.62
N GLU A 496 24.57 9.52 -4.64
CA GLU A 496 23.75 9.49 -3.43
C GLU A 496 24.17 8.33 -2.50
N PHE A 497 24.26 7.12 -3.04
CA PHE A 497 24.57 5.92 -2.28
C PHE A 497 25.97 5.99 -1.67
N ALA A 498 26.99 6.36 -2.46
CA ALA A 498 28.36 6.48 -1.99
C ALA A 498 28.51 7.61 -0.97
N ALA A 499 27.78 8.72 -1.07
CA ALA A 499 27.84 9.78 -0.06
C ALA A 499 27.35 9.32 1.32
N LEU A 500 26.35 8.41 1.36
CA LEU A 500 25.79 7.86 2.59
C LEU A 500 26.69 6.78 3.22
N TYR A 501 27.27 5.91 2.39
CA TYR A 501 28.06 4.76 2.85
C TYR A 501 29.56 4.92 2.63
N LYS A 502 30.03 6.15 2.40
CA LYS A 502 31.45 6.44 2.21
C LYS A 502 32.26 5.92 3.39
N ASP A 503 33.34 5.23 3.06
CA ASP A 503 34.33 4.70 4.02
C ASP A 503 33.73 3.72 5.04
N HIS A 504 32.51 3.21 4.79
CA HIS A 504 31.95 2.13 5.58
C HIS A 504 32.73 0.84 5.31
N PRO A 505 33.38 0.21 6.31
CA PRO A 505 34.38 -0.82 6.06
C PRO A 505 33.81 -2.11 5.48
N ALA A 506 32.53 -2.40 5.76
CA ALA A 506 31.84 -3.57 5.25
C ALA A 506 31.26 -3.42 3.83
N VAL A 507 31.13 -2.21 3.27
CA VAL A 507 30.34 -1.97 2.05
C VAL A 507 31.23 -1.86 0.82
N LEU A 508 30.95 -2.68 -0.19
CA LEU A 508 31.57 -2.65 -1.51
C LEU A 508 30.53 -2.24 -2.56
N PHE A 509 30.98 -1.54 -3.61
CA PHE A 509 30.10 -0.97 -4.64
C PHE A 509 30.30 -1.71 -5.97
N ASP A 510 29.37 -2.59 -6.34
CA ASP A 510 29.34 -3.23 -7.66
C ASP A 510 28.54 -2.37 -8.63
N VAL A 511 29.27 -1.55 -9.40
CA VAL A 511 28.72 -0.34 -10.00
C VAL A 511 27.71 -0.60 -11.11
N MET A 512 27.76 -1.78 -11.72
CA MET A 512 26.80 -2.23 -12.72
C MET A 512 26.94 -3.73 -12.95
N ASN A 513 25.81 -4.44 -12.87
CA ASN A 513 25.74 -5.89 -13.04
C ASN A 513 26.33 -6.42 -14.35
N GLU A 514 25.73 -6.09 -15.51
CA GLU A 514 26.06 -6.78 -16.77
C GLU A 514 26.10 -5.84 -17.99
N PRO A 515 27.22 -5.13 -18.21
CA PRO A 515 27.46 -4.43 -19.47
C PRO A 515 27.55 -5.40 -20.66
N HIS A 516 26.88 -5.08 -21.78
CA HIS A 516 26.89 -5.90 -23.00
C HIS A 516 26.50 -5.08 -24.24
N GLY A 517 26.80 -5.63 -25.43
CA GLY A 517 26.46 -5.04 -26.74
C GLY A 517 27.14 -3.69 -27.04
N ILE A 518 28.24 -3.38 -26.36
CA ILE A 518 29.01 -2.13 -26.52
C ILE A 518 30.48 -2.47 -26.75
N SER A 519 31.21 -1.59 -27.44
CA SER A 519 32.66 -1.71 -27.58
C SER A 519 33.36 -1.40 -26.26
N TRP A 520 34.60 -1.87 -26.09
CA TRP A 520 35.44 -1.53 -24.94
C TRP A 520 35.67 -0.02 -24.78
N GLU A 521 35.74 0.73 -25.89
CA GLU A 521 35.85 2.19 -25.88
C GLU A 521 34.61 2.83 -25.23
N VAL A 522 33.41 2.42 -25.63
CA VAL A 522 32.15 2.92 -25.04
C VAL A 522 31.96 2.41 -23.62
N TRP A 523 32.34 1.17 -23.34
CA TRP A 523 32.33 0.60 -22.00
C TRP A 523 33.19 1.43 -21.05
N ARG A 524 34.40 1.85 -21.47
CA ARG A 524 35.31 2.61 -20.61
C ARG A 524 34.90 4.07 -20.51
N ASN A 525 34.82 4.75 -21.65
CA ASN A 525 34.80 6.21 -21.75
C ASN A 525 33.38 6.78 -21.93
N GLY A 526 32.39 5.93 -22.15
CA GLY A 526 31.04 6.36 -22.51
C GLY A 526 30.94 6.77 -23.98
N GLY A 527 29.83 7.42 -24.32
CA GLY A 527 29.50 7.83 -25.68
C GLY A 527 28.14 7.33 -26.14
N PHE A 528 27.81 7.59 -27.41
CA PHE A 528 26.51 7.24 -27.95
C PHE A 528 26.37 5.73 -28.13
N VAL A 529 25.34 5.15 -27.52
CA VAL A 529 24.93 3.76 -27.71
C VAL A 529 23.72 3.75 -28.62
N GLY A 530 23.92 3.29 -29.86
CA GLY A 530 22.83 3.04 -30.81
C GLY A 530 22.11 1.72 -30.52
N GLU A 531 20.91 1.55 -31.06
CA GLU A 531 20.19 0.28 -30.94
C GLU A 531 20.78 -0.77 -31.90
N GLU A 532 21.02 -1.99 -31.41
CA GLU A 532 21.16 -3.17 -32.27
C GLU A 532 19.78 -3.79 -32.54
N LYS A 533 19.56 -4.26 -33.77
CA LYS A 533 18.49 -5.20 -34.12
C LYS A 533 19.01 -6.63 -33.91
N GLY A 534 18.56 -7.36 -32.88
CA GLY A 534 18.79 -8.80 -32.77
C GLY A 534 18.73 -9.41 -31.36
N GLN A 535 17.94 -10.50 -31.25
CA GLN A 535 17.55 -11.34 -30.11
C GLN A 535 17.19 -10.68 -28.76
N ASP A 536 15.95 -10.97 -28.36
CA ASP A 536 15.09 -10.11 -27.56
C ASP A 536 15.22 -10.41 -26.06
N GLU A 537 16.15 -9.75 -25.36
CA GLU A 537 16.13 -9.65 -23.89
C GLU A 537 14.99 -8.74 -23.37
N SER A 538 14.17 -8.21 -24.28
CA SER A 538 13.04 -7.32 -23.98
C SER A 538 11.85 -8.00 -23.30
N ALA A 539 12.01 -9.24 -22.83
CA ALA A 539 11.04 -9.96 -22.01
C ALA A 539 10.80 -9.27 -20.64
N PHE A 540 11.75 -8.44 -20.18
CA PHE A 540 11.68 -7.78 -18.86
C PHE A 540 11.40 -6.28 -18.91
N LEU A 541 11.30 -5.69 -20.11
CA LEU A 541 11.03 -4.26 -20.31
C LEU A 541 9.57 -4.02 -20.68
N THR A 542 8.97 -3.00 -20.08
CA THR A 542 7.64 -2.49 -20.41
C THR A 542 7.61 -1.86 -21.81
N ASP A 543 6.43 -1.80 -22.43
CA ASP A 543 6.26 -1.22 -23.77
C ASP A 543 6.63 0.28 -23.85
N ASP A 544 6.60 1.00 -22.72
CA ASP A 544 7.06 2.39 -22.63
C ASP A 544 8.59 2.50 -22.53
N GLU A 545 9.26 1.52 -21.93
CA GLU A 545 10.74 1.40 -21.94
C GLU A 545 11.25 1.05 -23.34
N LYS A 546 10.51 0.19 -24.07
CA LYS A 546 10.77 -0.12 -25.49
C LYS A 546 10.63 1.09 -26.40
N LYS A 547 9.70 2.02 -26.13
CA LYS A 547 9.47 3.24 -26.94
C LYS A 547 10.45 4.38 -26.66
N LYS A 548 11.07 4.43 -25.48
CA LYS A 548 12.06 5.47 -25.12
C LYS A 548 13.44 5.23 -25.70
N ASN A 549 13.74 4.02 -26.17
CA ASN A 549 15.04 3.72 -26.78
C ASN A 549 15.07 4.20 -28.24
N ARG A 550 15.81 5.29 -28.51
CA ARG A 550 16.34 5.68 -29.83
C ARG A 550 17.86 5.80 -29.76
N GLY A 551 18.47 4.95 -28.93
CA GLY A 551 19.81 5.12 -28.37
C GLY A 551 19.85 6.09 -27.18
N PHE A 552 20.99 6.14 -26.50
CA PHE A 552 21.24 7.06 -25.37
C PHE A 552 22.74 7.39 -25.25
N GLN A 553 23.05 8.44 -24.49
CA GLN A 553 24.43 8.76 -24.12
C GLN A 553 24.82 7.97 -22.89
N SER A 554 25.81 7.09 -23.04
CA SER A 554 26.41 6.33 -21.94
C SER A 554 27.45 7.19 -21.23
N VAL A 555 27.50 7.09 -19.90
CA VAL A 555 28.57 7.70 -19.08
C VAL A 555 29.82 6.83 -19.00
N GLY A 556 29.75 5.59 -19.48
CA GLY A 556 30.83 4.60 -19.36
C GLY A 556 31.04 4.14 -17.92
N MET A 557 31.82 3.07 -17.76
CA MET A 557 32.18 2.52 -16.45
C MET A 557 33.09 3.48 -15.68
N GLN A 558 33.99 4.21 -16.37
CA GLN A 558 34.79 5.24 -15.70
C GLN A 558 33.90 6.35 -15.13
N GLY A 559 32.83 6.73 -15.82
CA GLY A 559 31.87 7.70 -15.30
C GLY A 559 31.17 7.24 -14.02
N LEU A 560 30.92 5.93 -13.86
CA LEU A 560 30.39 5.38 -12.60
C LEU A 560 31.44 5.38 -11.48
N VAL A 561 32.69 5.01 -11.78
CA VAL A 561 33.80 5.10 -10.81
C VAL A 561 33.98 6.55 -10.35
N ASP A 562 34.04 7.49 -11.30
CA ASP A 562 34.21 8.91 -11.03
C ASP A 562 33.03 9.46 -10.22
N ALA A 563 31.80 9.00 -10.48
CA ALA A 563 30.63 9.36 -9.70
C ALA A 563 30.79 8.96 -8.22
N VAL A 564 31.20 7.72 -7.95
CA VAL A 564 31.53 7.26 -6.59
C VAL A 564 32.64 8.13 -5.99
N ARG A 565 33.77 8.29 -6.68
CA ARG A 565 34.94 9.02 -6.15
C ARG A 565 34.68 10.52 -5.96
N SER A 566 33.77 11.13 -6.71
CA SER A 566 33.37 12.53 -6.54
C SER A 566 32.77 12.83 -5.16
N THR A 567 32.28 11.82 -4.45
CA THR A 567 31.75 11.94 -3.08
C THR A 567 32.84 11.90 -2.00
N GLY A 568 34.07 11.54 -2.38
CA GLY A 568 35.18 11.24 -1.48
C GLY A 568 35.19 9.81 -0.92
N ALA A 569 34.26 8.94 -1.34
CA ALA A 569 34.20 7.56 -0.88
C ALA A 569 35.41 6.72 -1.32
N LYS A 570 36.05 6.04 -0.37
CA LYS A 570 37.22 5.18 -0.61
C LYS A 570 36.90 3.70 -0.74
N ASN A 571 35.63 3.31 -0.64
CA ASN A 571 35.17 1.92 -0.76
C ASN A 571 35.74 1.23 -2.02
N ILE A 572 35.96 -0.07 -1.94
CA ILE A 572 36.28 -0.87 -3.11
C ILE A 572 35.15 -0.72 -4.12
N VAL A 573 35.53 -0.39 -5.36
CA VAL A 573 34.62 -0.41 -6.50
C VAL A 573 34.81 -1.71 -7.25
N ILE A 574 33.72 -2.40 -7.53
CA ILE A 574 33.67 -3.58 -8.37
C ILE A 574 33.09 -3.17 -9.73
N ALA A 575 33.78 -3.51 -10.82
CA ALA A 575 33.39 -3.12 -12.17
C ALA A 575 33.40 -4.34 -13.11
N GLY A 576 32.23 -4.68 -13.67
CA GLY A 576 32.10 -5.78 -14.63
C GLY A 576 32.63 -5.45 -16.02
N GLY A 577 33.08 -6.48 -16.75
CA GLY A 577 33.47 -6.39 -18.16
C GLY A 577 32.28 -6.30 -19.12
N ILE A 578 32.52 -6.63 -20.38
CA ILE A 578 31.47 -6.69 -21.40
C ILE A 578 30.96 -8.13 -21.59
N PHE A 579 30.05 -8.32 -22.55
CA PHE A 579 29.46 -9.63 -22.89
C PHE A 579 28.81 -10.26 -21.64
N TRP A 580 27.85 -9.53 -21.06
CA TRP A 580 27.16 -9.92 -19.83
C TRP A 580 28.15 -10.19 -18.69
N CYS A 581 29.09 -9.26 -18.51
CA CYS A 581 30.16 -9.36 -17.52
C CYS A 581 31.07 -10.59 -17.67
N ASN A 582 31.05 -11.32 -18.80
CA ASN A 582 31.85 -12.54 -18.96
C ASN A 582 33.24 -12.31 -19.59
N ASP A 583 33.45 -11.24 -20.38
CA ASP A 583 34.73 -10.95 -21.03
C ASP A 583 35.47 -9.79 -20.36
N LEU A 584 36.65 -10.08 -19.77
CA LEU A 584 37.50 -9.09 -19.10
C LEU A 584 38.74 -8.68 -19.91
N ARG A 585 38.98 -9.27 -21.09
CA ARG A 585 40.26 -9.14 -21.80
C ARG A 585 40.62 -7.69 -22.15
N GLY A 586 39.63 -6.82 -22.35
CA GLY A 586 39.86 -5.40 -22.62
C GLY A 586 40.64 -4.68 -21.52
N ILE A 587 40.48 -5.08 -20.26
CA ILE A 587 41.12 -4.43 -19.10
C ILE A 587 42.64 -4.47 -19.23
N VAL A 588 43.21 -5.61 -19.62
CA VAL A 588 44.66 -5.76 -19.83
C VAL A 588 45.13 -5.27 -21.21
N ASN A 589 44.19 -4.94 -22.09
CA ASN A 589 44.42 -4.44 -23.45
C ASN A 589 44.14 -2.92 -23.56
N GLY A 590 44.40 -2.17 -22.50
CA GLY A 590 44.36 -0.70 -22.51
C GLY A 590 43.08 -0.07 -21.98
N TYR A 591 42.09 -0.88 -21.54
CA TYR A 591 40.82 -0.35 -21.02
C TYR A 591 40.69 -0.38 -19.48
N ALA A 592 41.75 -0.71 -18.73
CA ALA A 592 41.71 -0.62 -17.27
C ALA A 592 41.21 0.75 -16.79
N LEU A 593 40.33 0.75 -15.79
CA LEU A 593 39.76 1.93 -15.14
C LEU A 593 40.77 2.60 -14.21
N ASP A 594 40.66 3.92 -14.08
CA ASP A 594 41.47 4.71 -13.17
C ASP A 594 40.77 4.86 -11.83
N ASP A 595 41.42 4.47 -10.74
CA ASP A 595 40.97 4.78 -9.39
C ASP A 595 41.72 5.99 -8.82
N LYS A 596 41.04 7.13 -8.71
CA LYS A 596 41.60 8.36 -8.15
C LYS A 596 41.08 8.55 -6.73
N GLY A 597 41.92 8.18 -5.76
CA GLY A 597 41.69 8.47 -4.35
C GLY A 597 40.88 7.41 -3.59
N GLY A 598 40.54 6.29 -4.22
CA GLY A 598 39.93 5.14 -3.56
C GLY A 598 40.91 4.09 -3.04
N ASN A 599 40.37 3.06 -2.40
CA ASN A 599 41.13 1.90 -1.96
C ASN A 599 41.31 0.83 -3.06
N GLY A 600 40.94 1.12 -4.31
CA GLY A 600 41.18 0.27 -5.47
C GLY A 600 39.91 -0.27 -6.13
N ILE A 601 40.12 -0.83 -7.32
CA ILE A 601 39.09 -1.44 -8.17
C ILE A 601 39.33 -2.96 -8.25
N MET A 602 38.24 -3.71 -8.10
CA MET A 602 38.15 -5.14 -8.36
C MET A 602 37.32 -5.35 -9.63
N TYR A 603 37.67 -6.27 -10.50
CA TYR A 603 36.89 -6.50 -11.74
C TYR A 603 35.92 -7.67 -11.54
N SER A 604 34.64 -7.42 -11.84
CA SER A 604 33.59 -8.45 -11.77
C SER A 604 33.64 -9.33 -13.00
N TRP A 605 33.39 -10.63 -12.83
CA TRP A 605 33.26 -11.61 -13.88
C TRP A 605 32.03 -12.49 -13.61
N HIS A 606 31.18 -12.74 -14.59
CA HIS A 606 30.04 -13.67 -14.44
C HIS A 606 30.25 -14.89 -15.34
N THR A 607 30.08 -16.09 -14.78
CA THR A 607 30.19 -17.31 -15.58
C THR A 607 29.25 -18.42 -15.14
N TYR A 608 28.75 -19.17 -16.11
CA TYR A 608 27.77 -20.21 -15.91
C TYR A 608 28.15 -21.45 -16.72
N ASN A 609 27.42 -22.54 -16.53
CA ASN A 609 27.70 -23.83 -17.17
C ASN A 609 27.47 -23.89 -18.70
N TRP A 610 27.22 -22.75 -19.33
CA TRP A 610 27.12 -22.59 -20.77
C TRP A 610 28.16 -21.63 -21.36
N HIS A 611 29.11 -21.17 -20.55
CA HIS A 611 30.21 -20.34 -21.02
C HIS A 611 31.50 -21.18 -21.14
N GLU A 612 32.16 -21.07 -22.29
CA GLU A 612 33.45 -21.71 -22.58
C GLU A 612 34.58 -20.68 -22.71
N GLY A 613 35.82 -21.18 -22.71
CA GLY A 613 37.04 -20.39 -22.93
C GLY A 613 37.27 -19.36 -21.85
N TRP A 614 36.82 -19.61 -20.62
CA TRP A 614 36.89 -18.61 -19.58
C TRP A 614 38.31 -18.34 -19.12
N GLU A 615 39.21 -19.31 -19.24
CA GLU A 615 40.59 -19.14 -18.81
C GLU A 615 41.26 -17.95 -19.51
N GLU A 616 41.05 -17.83 -20.82
CA GLU A 616 41.57 -16.74 -21.64
C GLU A 616 40.90 -15.41 -21.33
N LYS A 617 39.65 -15.45 -20.85
CA LYS A 617 38.86 -14.26 -20.54
C LYS A 617 39.21 -13.65 -19.18
N VAL A 618 39.58 -14.48 -18.20
CA VAL A 618 39.74 -14.06 -16.80
C VAL A 618 41.18 -14.09 -16.30
N LEU A 619 41.98 -15.12 -16.63
CA LEU A 619 43.29 -15.32 -16.01
C LEU A 619 44.30 -14.19 -16.29
N PRO A 620 44.42 -13.67 -17.53
CA PRO A 620 45.34 -12.55 -17.78
C PRO A 620 45.05 -11.32 -16.92
N VAL A 621 43.77 -11.12 -16.56
CA VAL A 621 43.33 -10.02 -15.70
C VAL A 621 43.59 -10.36 -14.24
N ALA A 622 43.33 -11.60 -13.82
CA ALA A 622 43.58 -12.11 -12.47
C ALA A 622 45.06 -12.09 -12.06
N GLU A 623 45.99 -12.04 -13.00
CA GLU A 623 47.43 -11.82 -12.72
C GLU A 623 47.73 -10.40 -12.24
N LYS A 624 46.90 -9.41 -12.61
CA LYS A 624 47.15 -7.99 -12.32
C LYS A 624 46.18 -7.37 -11.33
N TYR A 625 44.94 -7.84 -11.30
CA TYR A 625 43.86 -7.26 -10.51
C TYR A 625 43.09 -8.34 -9.75
N PRO A 626 42.51 -8.01 -8.58
CA PRO A 626 41.59 -8.93 -7.94
C PRO A 626 40.36 -9.12 -8.83
N ILE A 627 39.90 -10.36 -8.91
CA ILE A 627 38.67 -10.76 -9.60
C ILE A 627 37.58 -11.04 -8.58
N PHE A 628 36.37 -10.59 -8.91
CA PHE A 628 35.14 -10.93 -8.22
C PHE A 628 34.22 -11.69 -9.17
N LEU A 629 34.09 -12.99 -8.98
CA LEU A 629 33.10 -13.81 -9.64
C LEU A 629 31.72 -13.52 -9.03
N GLY A 630 31.09 -12.44 -9.48
CA GLY A 630 29.86 -11.90 -8.91
C GLY A 630 28.67 -12.84 -9.07
N GLU A 631 28.62 -13.60 -10.16
CA GLU A 631 27.59 -14.60 -10.40
C GLU A 631 28.19 -15.87 -10.99
N VAL A 632 27.87 -16.99 -10.35
CA VAL A 632 28.25 -18.33 -10.76
C VAL A 632 27.20 -19.33 -10.31
N GLY A 633 26.92 -20.32 -11.14
CA GLY A 633 26.06 -21.43 -10.76
C GLY A 633 25.68 -22.32 -11.94
N ALA A 634 24.94 -23.38 -11.64
CA ALA A 634 24.41 -24.29 -12.64
C ALA A 634 23.11 -24.92 -12.12
N ASP A 635 22.17 -25.21 -13.02
CA ASP A 635 20.91 -25.89 -12.68
C ASP A 635 20.76 -27.15 -13.55
N PRO A 636 20.18 -28.25 -13.03
CA PRO A 636 19.98 -29.47 -13.82
C PRO A 636 18.91 -29.29 -14.91
N LYS A 637 17.97 -28.36 -14.69
CA LYS A 637 17.03 -27.96 -15.73
C LYS A 637 17.74 -26.98 -16.66
N LYS A 638 17.94 -27.39 -17.92
CA LYS A 638 18.48 -26.52 -18.96
C LYS A 638 17.59 -25.30 -19.20
N MET A 639 18.21 -24.15 -19.37
CA MET A 639 17.60 -22.89 -19.73
C MET A 639 17.11 -22.96 -21.18
N GLU A 640 15.83 -22.68 -21.41
CA GLU A 640 15.19 -22.82 -22.73
C GLU A 640 15.72 -21.82 -23.77
N PHE A 641 16.27 -20.69 -23.33
CA PHE A 641 16.79 -19.63 -24.19
C PHE A 641 18.29 -19.79 -24.52
N VAL A 642 18.98 -20.74 -23.89
CA VAL A 642 20.37 -21.10 -24.20
C VAL A 642 20.36 -22.41 -24.99
N PRO A 643 21.18 -22.57 -26.04
CA PRO A 643 21.29 -23.85 -26.73
C PRO A 643 21.55 -24.99 -25.75
N ALA A 644 20.82 -26.10 -25.91
CA ALA A 644 20.88 -27.19 -24.96
C ALA A 644 22.27 -27.85 -24.93
N ASP A 645 22.97 -27.87 -26.06
CA ASP A 645 24.28 -28.51 -26.21
C ASP A 645 25.41 -27.68 -25.58
N ASP A 646 25.21 -26.37 -25.42
CA ASP A 646 26.18 -25.49 -24.75
C ASP A 646 26.15 -25.67 -23.23
N GLN A 647 25.05 -26.18 -22.66
CA GLN A 647 24.84 -26.32 -21.22
C GLN A 647 25.42 -27.63 -20.67
N GLU A 648 26.61 -27.55 -20.08
CA GLU A 648 27.31 -28.67 -19.46
C GLU A 648 26.59 -29.23 -18.23
N ASP A 649 26.83 -30.52 -17.92
CA ASP A 649 26.27 -31.19 -16.75
C ASP A 649 26.77 -30.52 -15.44
N PRO A 650 25.85 -29.95 -14.62
CA PRO A 650 26.20 -29.36 -13.33
C PRO A 650 27.02 -30.28 -12.41
N ALA A 651 26.81 -31.60 -12.47
CA ALA A 651 27.49 -32.57 -11.61
C ALA A 651 29.00 -32.64 -11.87
N THR A 652 29.45 -32.26 -13.07
CA THR A 652 30.87 -32.21 -13.44
C THR A 652 31.41 -30.78 -13.42
N TRP A 653 30.61 -29.84 -13.90
CA TRP A 653 31.00 -28.44 -14.04
C TRP A 653 31.19 -27.73 -12.68
N VAL A 654 30.27 -27.94 -11.74
CA VAL A 654 30.29 -27.23 -10.44
C VAL A 654 31.55 -27.56 -9.62
N PRO A 655 31.93 -28.83 -9.40
CA PRO A 655 33.17 -29.15 -8.70
C PRO A 655 34.41 -28.56 -9.38
N ASP A 656 34.47 -28.59 -10.71
CA ASP A 656 35.59 -28.03 -11.46
C ASP A 656 35.67 -26.50 -11.28
N MET A 657 34.55 -25.80 -11.36
CA MET A 657 34.48 -24.35 -11.15
C MET A 657 34.86 -23.96 -9.71
N LEU A 658 34.37 -24.68 -8.70
CA LEU A 658 34.77 -24.46 -7.31
C LEU A 658 36.28 -24.72 -7.11
N GLY A 659 36.82 -25.75 -7.74
CA GLY A 659 38.26 -26.02 -7.73
C GLY A 659 39.08 -24.92 -8.41
N PHE A 660 38.59 -24.36 -9.53
CA PHE A 660 39.20 -23.22 -10.21
C PHE A 660 39.21 -21.97 -9.31
N ILE A 661 38.06 -21.64 -8.71
CA ILE A 661 37.91 -20.54 -7.76
C ILE A 661 38.91 -20.67 -6.61
N GLN A 662 39.04 -21.86 -6.02
CA GLN A 662 39.95 -22.14 -4.92
C GLN A 662 41.42 -22.05 -5.33
N LYS A 663 41.79 -22.67 -6.45
CA LYS A 663 43.16 -22.67 -6.98
C LYS A 663 43.69 -21.25 -7.22
N HIS A 664 42.84 -20.37 -7.75
CA HIS A 664 43.22 -19.00 -8.10
C HIS A 664 42.83 -17.97 -7.01
N LYS A 665 42.18 -18.40 -5.92
CA LYS A 665 41.58 -17.56 -4.89
C LYS A 665 40.75 -16.41 -5.47
N ILE A 666 39.85 -16.74 -6.39
CA ILE A 666 38.93 -15.78 -6.99
C ILE A 666 37.87 -15.44 -5.95
N ASN A 667 37.65 -14.15 -5.67
CA ASN A 667 36.55 -13.75 -4.80
C ASN A 667 35.23 -14.12 -5.47
N TRP A 668 34.22 -14.65 -4.77
CA TRP A 668 33.04 -15.18 -5.45
C TRP A 668 31.74 -15.09 -4.66
N THR A 669 30.63 -14.96 -5.38
CA THR A 669 29.28 -15.12 -4.83
C THR A 669 28.43 -16.04 -5.70
N GLY A 670 27.88 -17.10 -5.11
CA GLY A 670 27.02 -18.03 -5.83
C GLY A 670 25.66 -17.45 -6.17
N TRP A 671 25.23 -17.58 -7.44
CA TRP A 671 23.89 -17.24 -7.89
C TRP A 671 23.01 -18.50 -7.90
N CYS A 672 21.86 -18.53 -7.23
CA CYS A 672 21.48 -17.61 -6.15
C CYS A 672 20.82 -18.29 -4.96
N PHE A 673 20.90 -17.60 -3.82
CA PHE A 673 20.38 -18.00 -2.51
C PHE A 673 18.85 -17.81 -2.43
N HIS A 674 18.15 -18.30 -3.44
CA HIS A 674 16.71 -18.18 -3.64
C HIS A 674 16.15 -19.49 -4.27
N PRO A 675 14.97 -19.97 -3.86
CA PRO A 675 14.41 -21.24 -4.33
C PRO A 675 13.75 -21.20 -5.72
N ARG A 676 13.88 -20.10 -6.46
CA ARG A 676 13.12 -19.87 -7.72
C ARG A 676 13.93 -19.19 -8.81
N ALA A 677 14.80 -18.24 -8.48
CA ALA A 677 15.69 -17.65 -9.48
C ALA A 677 16.82 -18.65 -9.79
N THR A 678 16.94 -19.00 -11.07
CA THR A 678 17.87 -20.01 -11.57
C THR A 678 19.20 -19.37 -11.97
N PRO A 679 20.36 -20.04 -11.82
CA PRO A 679 20.55 -21.33 -11.15
C PRO A 679 20.28 -21.31 -9.63
N ARG A 680 19.54 -22.28 -9.11
CA ARG A 680 19.08 -22.24 -7.70
C ARG A 680 20.07 -22.90 -6.75
N MET A 681 20.42 -22.20 -5.67
CA MET A 681 21.13 -22.81 -4.53
C MET A 681 20.19 -23.48 -3.53
N LEU A 682 18.92 -23.08 -3.50
CA LEU A 682 17.94 -23.52 -2.49
C LEU A 682 16.74 -24.26 -3.12
N LEU A 683 16.15 -25.19 -2.38
CA LEU A 683 14.89 -25.85 -2.74
C LEU A 683 13.67 -25.10 -2.19
N ASP A 684 13.82 -24.46 -1.02
CA ASP A 684 12.75 -23.82 -0.27
C ASP A 684 13.29 -22.64 0.58
N TRP A 685 12.41 -22.02 1.36
CA TRP A 685 12.75 -20.94 2.29
C TRP A 685 13.16 -21.44 3.69
N ASP A 686 13.26 -22.75 3.88
CA ASP A 686 13.91 -23.38 5.04
C ASP A 686 15.41 -23.60 4.77
N TYR A 687 15.91 -23.02 3.66
CA TYR A 687 17.31 -23.02 3.24
C TYR A 687 17.87 -24.41 2.95
N THR A 688 17.02 -25.36 2.53
CA THR A 688 17.45 -26.67 2.06
C THR A 688 18.28 -26.50 0.77
N PRO A 689 19.56 -26.93 0.73
CA PRO A 689 20.41 -26.73 -0.44
C PRO A 689 20.02 -27.66 -1.59
N THR A 690 20.14 -27.16 -2.83
CA THR A 690 20.02 -28.02 -4.03
C THR A 690 21.21 -28.98 -4.13
N PRO A 691 21.04 -30.20 -4.65
CA PRO A 691 22.10 -31.21 -4.65
C PRO A 691 23.29 -30.85 -5.54
N PHE A 692 23.07 -30.16 -6.68
CA PHE A 692 24.12 -29.91 -7.67
C PHE A 692 24.85 -28.58 -7.49
N TRP A 693 24.21 -27.58 -6.90
CA TRP A 693 24.81 -26.26 -6.72
C TRP A 693 24.87 -25.83 -5.26
N GLY A 694 23.75 -25.89 -4.54
CA GLY A 694 23.68 -25.49 -3.14
C GLY A 694 24.58 -26.30 -2.21
N VAL A 695 24.57 -27.63 -2.31
CA VAL A 695 25.39 -28.51 -1.45
C VAL A 695 26.88 -28.27 -1.69
N PRO A 696 27.42 -28.36 -2.93
CA PRO A 696 28.84 -28.09 -3.17
C PRO A 696 29.26 -26.68 -2.75
N ALA A 697 28.45 -25.66 -3.02
CA ALA A 697 28.76 -24.29 -2.62
C ALA A 697 28.81 -24.13 -1.09
N LYS A 698 27.84 -24.73 -0.37
CA LYS A 698 27.84 -24.73 1.11
C LYS A 698 29.10 -25.41 1.67
N GLU A 699 29.50 -26.53 1.09
CA GLU A 699 30.72 -27.23 1.50
C GLU A 699 31.98 -26.41 1.19
N ALA A 700 32.04 -25.72 0.05
CA ALA A 700 33.15 -24.84 -0.31
C ALA A 700 33.30 -23.68 0.67
N LEU A 701 32.18 -23.05 1.06
CA LEU A 701 32.16 -21.99 2.08
C LEU A 701 32.58 -22.52 3.47
N ALA A 702 32.30 -23.79 3.76
CA ALA A 702 32.81 -24.48 4.95
C ALA A 702 34.29 -24.91 4.85
N GLY A 703 34.98 -24.61 3.74
CA GLY A 703 36.39 -24.86 3.54
C GLY A 703 36.75 -26.18 2.83
N LYS A 704 35.76 -26.97 2.39
CA LYS A 704 36.00 -28.19 1.61
C LYS A 704 36.75 -27.84 0.32
N GLN A 705 37.85 -28.54 0.06
CA GLN A 705 38.61 -28.39 -1.17
C GLN A 705 37.96 -29.19 -2.32
N PHE A 706 37.93 -28.59 -3.50
CA PHE A 706 37.44 -29.16 -4.74
C PHE A 706 38.62 -29.26 -5.71
N GLU A 707 38.71 -30.39 -6.40
CA GLU A 707 39.70 -30.61 -7.44
C GLU A 707 39.15 -30.16 -8.78
N MET A 708 39.88 -29.29 -9.47
CA MET A 708 39.58 -28.93 -10.86
C MET A 708 40.19 -29.99 -11.80
N LYS A 709 39.33 -30.87 -12.34
CA LYS A 709 39.72 -31.96 -13.24
C LYS A 709 39.82 -31.50 -14.69
N LYS A 710 38.98 -30.55 -15.10
CA LYS A 710 38.96 -30.01 -16.46
C LYS A 710 38.99 -28.47 -16.43
N MET A 711 40.03 -27.91 -17.03
CA MET A 711 40.10 -26.49 -17.41
C MET A 711 39.25 -26.26 -18.67
N ARG A 712 38.58 -25.11 -18.79
CA ARG A 712 37.64 -24.80 -19.87
C ARG A 712 37.79 -23.38 -20.40
#